data_AF-A0A800BYA1-F1
#
_entry.id   AF-A0A800BYA1-F1
#
_cell.length_a   1.000
_cell.length_b   1.000
_cell.length_c   1.000
_cell.angle_alpha   90.00
_cell.angle_beta   90.00
_cell.angle_gamma   90.00
#
_symmetry.space_group_name_H-M   'P 1'
#
loop_
_entity.id
_entity.type
_entity.pdbx_description
1 polymer ?
#
loop_
_entity_poly.entity_id
_entity_poly.type
_entity_poly.pdbx_seq_one_letter_code
_entity_poly.pdbx_strand_id
1 'polypeptide(L)'
;MSDFILPLFPAHGLAISVITTVWVGVWVACFFNLRLGWVLSGLVVPGYLVPLLLIKPWAAAIIVLEAIVTYGCVWFYSTYLASKGHWTDFFGRDRFFALLVVSVLVRLLFDSILLPAIGEYLNQLLSITFDYRNNLQSYGLIVVALIANMFWKPGLRKGFFSVSVSVLITYLIVRYGLMAFTNFSIGNLVYMYDDLATSMLASPKAYIILLSTAALASRMNRYYGWEFSGILVPSLIALQWYRPWKLLITFGETLLILVLANLILRLPLFQKTTMEGARKMLLFFNISFAMKLAMGHLWLAYFPNYQVSDFYGFGYLLTTLLAIKMHDKEIPVIMIRASLQTSLIAVAGASIIGFGLTLLPTHLASLQNQPVTAAEATTAVAPNVSSLKDLVRNEKVRVYQGRRSNGFIAPGLGELEALSKAFRLLSQYRKTKTPKHLAQAQLLLQQVNYQIHTVEDHFLCLFEQEPRRGWGFFVLNLEARTPLLVEVPAPLNEWGVMEAGASIFSGTGAAALAVAGSGLHSNKNGLSDVLANPRTPLSIFHKVFGRNGTLQLRGYTKESTRILSRSYPLNIKNNDSQNLPSSMWIRDELPIGADLSWLRQHIGSFTIHWGDTPMSNVLRDVSDTGFIELALTREDCRKLLFKPLFFSPELTLMQKEQ
;
A
#
# COMPACT_ATOMS: atom_id res chain seq x y z
N MET A 1 27.54 13.04 -24.98
CA MET A 1 27.77 11.62 -25.30
C MET A 1 26.49 10.90 -24.96
N SER A 2 25.78 10.42 -25.97
CA SER A 2 24.58 9.58 -25.79
C SER A 2 25.03 8.28 -25.13
N ASP A 3 24.60 8.03 -23.89
CA ASP A 3 24.95 6.83 -23.13
C ASP A 3 24.61 5.58 -23.96
N PHE A 4 25.62 4.76 -24.26
CA PHE A 4 25.46 3.50 -24.97
C PHE A 4 24.80 2.48 -24.03
N ILE A 5 23.47 2.43 -24.04
CA ILE A 5 22.68 1.49 -23.23
C ILE A 5 22.46 0.22 -24.05
N LEU A 6 23.00 -0.92 -23.61
CA LEU A 6 22.74 -2.22 -24.23
C LEU A 6 21.34 -2.75 -23.83
N PRO A 7 20.42 -2.98 -24.79
CA PRO A 7 19.09 -3.52 -24.50
C PRO A 7 19.15 -5.04 -24.27
N LEU A 8 19.78 -5.45 -23.17
CA LEU A 8 19.98 -6.86 -22.85
C LEU A 8 18.71 -7.52 -22.30
N PHE A 9 17.94 -6.79 -21.48
CA PHE A 9 16.80 -7.34 -20.75
C PHE A 9 15.45 -7.01 -21.42
N PRO A 10 14.46 -7.91 -21.38
CA PRO A 10 13.11 -7.59 -21.85
C PRO A 10 12.46 -6.53 -20.95
N ALA A 11 11.89 -5.48 -21.56
CA ALA A 11 11.41 -4.26 -20.89
C ALA A 11 10.34 -4.52 -19.81
N HIS A 12 9.46 -5.51 -20.02
CA HIS A 12 8.38 -5.89 -19.10
C HIS A 12 8.69 -7.17 -18.28
N GLY A 13 9.98 -7.53 -18.16
CA GLY A 13 10.43 -8.76 -17.49
C GLY A 13 11.66 -8.53 -16.62
N LEU A 14 12.81 -9.09 -17.02
CA LEU A 14 14.05 -9.06 -16.21
C LEU A 14 14.65 -7.66 -16.03
N ALA A 15 14.27 -6.68 -16.86
CA ALA A 15 14.74 -5.30 -16.75
C ALA A 15 14.27 -4.61 -15.46
N ILE A 16 13.18 -5.12 -14.86
CA ILE A 16 12.49 -4.56 -13.69
C ILE A 16 12.38 -5.63 -12.58
N SER A 17 13.20 -6.69 -12.63
CA SER A 17 13.05 -7.84 -11.72
C SER A 17 14.18 -8.00 -10.72
N VAL A 18 13.81 -8.41 -9.51
CA VAL A 18 14.71 -8.86 -8.43
C VAL A 18 15.54 -10.08 -8.85
N ILE A 19 15.06 -10.85 -9.85
CA ILE A 19 15.77 -12.03 -10.38
C ILE A 19 17.18 -11.66 -10.82
N THR A 20 17.34 -10.51 -11.48
CA THR A 20 18.63 -10.05 -12.02
C THR A 20 19.60 -9.70 -10.90
N THR A 21 19.15 -9.00 -9.86
CA THR A 21 20.02 -8.66 -8.71
C THR A 21 20.35 -9.88 -7.85
N VAL A 22 19.41 -10.81 -7.72
CA VAL A 22 19.62 -12.12 -7.08
C VAL A 22 20.66 -12.94 -7.83
N TRP A 23 20.57 -13.01 -9.15
CA TRP A 23 21.54 -13.73 -9.98
C TRP A 23 22.96 -13.18 -9.78
N VAL A 24 23.14 -11.87 -9.77
CA VAL A 24 24.44 -11.25 -9.44
C VAL A 24 24.88 -11.58 -8.01
N GLY A 25 23.97 -11.50 -7.04
CA GLY A 25 24.25 -11.83 -5.65
C GLY A 25 24.76 -13.28 -5.47
N VAL A 26 24.15 -14.22 -6.19
CA VAL A 26 24.57 -15.63 -6.22
C VAL A 26 25.99 -15.77 -6.79
N TRP A 27 26.29 -15.07 -7.89
CA TRP A 27 27.65 -15.04 -8.48
C TRP A 27 28.70 -14.55 -7.48
N VAL A 28 28.43 -13.45 -6.79
CA VAL A 28 29.32 -12.88 -5.77
C VAL A 28 29.49 -13.85 -4.59
N ALA A 29 28.40 -14.43 -4.09
CA ALA A 29 28.44 -15.38 -2.97
C ALA A 29 29.23 -16.65 -3.33
N CYS A 30 29.00 -17.22 -4.52
CA CYS A 30 29.74 -18.39 -5.00
C CYS A 30 31.20 -18.07 -5.28
N PHE A 31 31.52 -16.88 -5.80
CA PHE A 31 32.91 -16.44 -5.97
C PHE A 31 33.66 -16.43 -4.64
N PHE A 32 33.08 -15.80 -3.60
CA PHE A 32 33.71 -15.76 -2.28
C PHE A 32 33.77 -17.12 -1.58
N ASN A 33 32.80 -18.00 -1.80
CA ASN A 33 32.91 -19.37 -1.34
C ASN A 33 34.08 -20.10 -2.01
N LEU A 34 34.18 -20.04 -3.34
CA LEU A 34 35.22 -20.74 -4.09
C LEU A 34 36.62 -20.17 -3.85
N ARG A 35 36.73 -18.85 -3.64
CA ARG A 35 38.02 -18.18 -3.49
C ARG A 35 38.49 -18.04 -2.04
N LEU A 36 37.58 -17.74 -1.11
CA LEU A 36 37.89 -17.44 0.29
C LEU A 36 37.32 -18.47 1.28
N GLY A 37 36.63 -19.51 0.81
CA GLY A 37 36.06 -20.55 1.67
C GLY A 37 34.89 -20.07 2.54
N TRP A 38 34.25 -18.95 2.19
CA TRP A 38 33.12 -18.41 2.96
C TRP A 38 31.92 -19.37 2.95
N VAL A 39 31.09 -19.30 3.99
CA VAL A 39 29.95 -20.22 4.15
C VAL A 39 28.88 -19.94 3.09
N LEU A 40 28.49 -20.96 2.32
CA LEU A 40 27.33 -20.94 1.43
C LEU A 40 26.03 -21.05 2.24
N SER A 41 25.63 -19.95 2.87
CA SER A 41 24.33 -19.80 3.54
C SER A 41 23.71 -18.48 3.09
N GLY A 42 22.38 -18.40 3.07
CA GLY A 42 21.68 -17.17 2.68
C GLY A 42 22.10 -16.64 1.31
N LEU A 43 22.30 -17.52 0.34
CA LEU A 43 22.81 -17.24 -1.02
C LEU A 43 22.16 -16.02 -1.70
N VAL A 44 20.90 -15.76 -1.34
CA VAL A 44 20.04 -14.76 -1.95
C VAL A 44 20.12 -13.39 -1.29
N VAL A 45 20.59 -13.36 -0.04
CA VAL A 45 20.58 -12.17 0.82
C VAL A 45 21.22 -10.96 0.12
N PRO A 46 22.40 -11.07 -0.53
CA PRO A 46 23.00 -9.93 -1.21
C PRO A 46 22.09 -9.34 -2.30
N GLY A 47 21.49 -10.20 -3.12
CA GLY A 47 20.65 -9.75 -4.23
C GLY A 47 19.27 -9.22 -3.84
N TYR A 48 18.76 -9.58 -2.66
CA TYR A 48 17.55 -8.98 -2.09
C TYR A 48 17.82 -7.64 -1.38
N LEU A 49 18.95 -7.51 -0.68
CA LEU A 49 19.28 -6.29 0.05
C LEU A 49 19.69 -5.14 -0.89
N VAL A 50 20.32 -5.42 -2.03
CA VAL A 50 20.81 -4.37 -2.93
C VAL A 50 19.70 -3.48 -3.52
N PRO A 51 18.60 -4.02 -4.08
CA PRO A 51 17.45 -3.20 -4.49
C PRO A 51 16.90 -2.35 -3.34
N LEU A 52 16.82 -2.93 -2.13
CA LEU A 52 16.35 -2.21 -0.95
C LEU A 52 17.31 -1.09 -0.56
N LEU A 53 18.62 -1.30 -0.61
CA LEU A 53 19.62 -0.26 -0.34
C LEU A 53 19.56 0.88 -1.37
N LEU A 54 19.24 0.57 -2.62
CA LEU A 54 19.14 1.56 -3.69
C LEU A 54 17.86 2.39 -3.62
N ILE A 55 16.76 1.82 -3.13
CA ILE A 55 15.44 2.49 -3.07
C ILE A 55 15.17 3.06 -1.66
N LYS A 56 15.31 2.23 -0.63
CA LYS A 56 14.95 2.51 0.77
C LYS A 56 16.09 2.06 1.72
N PRO A 57 17.20 2.82 1.82
CA PRO A 57 18.38 2.42 2.60
C PRO A 57 18.07 2.19 4.09
N TRP A 58 17.15 2.98 4.67
CA TRP A 58 16.71 2.81 6.06
C TRP A 58 15.99 1.48 6.31
N ALA A 59 15.17 1.02 5.37
CA ALA A 59 14.48 -0.26 5.49
C ALA A 59 15.49 -1.42 5.46
N ALA A 60 16.51 -1.34 4.60
CA ALA A 60 17.58 -2.33 4.57
C ALA A 60 18.38 -2.35 5.88
N ALA A 61 18.69 -1.18 6.46
CA ALA A 61 19.38 -1.09 7.75
C ALA A 61 18.56 -1.72 8.89
N ILE A 62 17.26 -1.46 8.94
CA ILE A 62 16.35 -2.04 9.94
C ILE A 62 16.27 -3.57 9.79
N ILE A 63 16.18 -4.10 8.56
CA ILE A 63 16.19 -5.56 8.31
C ILE A 63 17.46 -6.20 8.85
N VAL A 64 18.62 -5.57 8.64
CA VAL A 64 19.89 -6.07 9.18
C VAL A 64 19.89 -6.02 10.71
N LEU A 65 19.37 -4.95 11.31
CA LEU A 65 19.25 -4.82 12.75
C LEU A 65 18.30 -5.87 13.36
N GLU A 66 17.13 -6.08 12.77
CA GLU A 66 16.18 -7.15 13.13
C GLU A 66 16.85 -8.52 13.06
N ALA A 67 17.69 -8.76 12.06
CA ALA A 67 18.41 -10.02 11.92
C ALA A 67 19.48 -10.22 13.00
N ILE A 68 20.17 -9.15 13.40
CA ILE A 68 21.13 -9.16 14.52
C ILE A 68 20.41 -9.50 15.83
N VAL A 69 19.27 -8.84 16.09
CA VAL A 69 18.44 -9.10 17.29
C VAL A 69 17.91 -10.54 17.26
N THR A 70 17.38 -11.00 16.13
CA THR A 70 16.89 -12.37 15.95
C THR A 70 17.99 -13.40 16.24
N TYR A 71 19.19 -13.19 15.67
CA TYR A 71 20.36 -14.02 15.95
C TYR A 71 20.69 -14.04 17.43
N GLY A 72 20.74 -12.86 18.09
CA GLY A 72 21.04 -12.72 19.50
C GLY A 72 20.04 -13.46 20.39
N CYS A 73 18.74 -13.33 20.12
CA CYS A 73 17.67 -14.02 20.85
C CYS A 73 17.79 -15.55 20.73
N VAL A 74 17.98 -16.07 19.52
CA VAL A 74 18.12 -17.52 19.32
C VAL A 74 19.43 -18.05 19.90
N TRP A 75 20.53 -17.31 19.78
CA TRP A 75 21.80 -17.69 20.40
C TRP A 75 21.71 -17.72 21.93
N PHE A 76 21.06 -16.70 22.53
CA PHE A 76 20.85 -16.63 23.97
C PHE A 76 20.02 -17.81 24.47
N TYR A 77 18.90 -18.09 23.80
CA TYR A 77 18.02 -19.19 24.17
C TYR A 77 18.64 -20.58 23.90
N SER A 78 19.22 -20.78 22.71
CA SER A 78 19.70 -22.09 22.27
C SER A 78 21.05 -22.48 22.83
N THR A 79 21.96 -21.55 23.12
CA THR A 79 23.35 -21.90 23.47
C THR A 79 23.66 -21.45 24.88
N TYR A 80 23.31 -20.22 25.25
CA TYR A 80 23.60 -19.70 26.58
C TYR A 80 22.68 -20.31 27.66
N LEU A 81 21.35 -20.33 27.44
CA LEU A 81 20.41 -20.96 28.38
C LEU A 81 20.53 -22.49 28.40
N ALA A 82 20.73 -23.13 27.24
CA ALA A 82 20.93 -24.57 27.16
C ALA A 82 22.18 -25.02 27.93
N SER A 83 23.27 -24.24 27.89
CA SER A 83 24.48 -24.53 28.68
C SER A 83 24.27 -24.45 30.20
N LYS A 84 23.20 -23.79 30.66
CA LYS A 84 22.86 -23.61 32.09
C LYS A 84 21.67 -24.44 32.57
N GLY A 85 21.02 -25.21 31.70
CA GLY A 85 19.81 -25.98 32.01
C GLY A 85 19.82 -27.41 31.46
N HIS A 86 18.74 -28.16 31.66
CA HIS A 86 18.58 -29.54 31.17
C HIS A 86 18.13 -29.64 29.69
N TRP A 87 18.35 -28.61 28.88
CA TRP A 87 17.80 -28.52 27.52
C TRP A 87 18.87 -28.81 26.47
N THR A 88 18.46 -29.36 25.32
CA THR A 88 19.36 -29.69 24.21
C THR A 88 19.48 -28.53 23.20
N ASP A 89 20.67 -28.37 22.64
CA ASP A 89 20.95 -27.38 21.58
C ASP A 89 20.10 -27.64 20.32
N PHE A 90 19.59 -26.57 19.69
CA PHE A 90 18.91 -26.69 18.39
C PHE A 90 19.92 -26.97 17.27
N PHE A 91 19.75 -28.10 16.60
CA PHE A 91 20.63 -28.52 15.51
C PHE A 91 19.97 -28.46 14.14
N GLY A 92 20.75 -28.14 13.10
CA GLY A 92 20.34 -28.23 11.70
C GLY A 92 19.09 -27.42 11.34
N ARG A 93 18.00 -28.12 11.01
CA ARG A 93 16.74 -27.53 10.52
C ARG A 93 15.89 -26.92 11.63
N ASP A 94 15.93 -27.48 12.83
CA ASP A 94 15.19 -26.96 13.98
C ASP A 94 15.74 -25.58 14.41
N ARG A 95 17.05 -25.39 14.26
CA ARG A 95 17.69 -24.07 14.41
C ARG A 95 17.13 -23.06 13.42
N PHE A 96 17.05 -23.44 12.14
CA PHE A 96 16.54 -22.54 11.11
C PHE A 96 15.05 -22.21 11.34
N PHE A 97 14.27 -23.19 11.81
CA PHE A 97 12.89 -22.97 12.24
C PHE A 97 12.80 -21.98 13.40
N ALA A 98 13.65 -22.12 14.43
CA ALA A 98 13.69 -21.19 15.55
C ALA A 98 14.04 -19.77 15.12
N LEU A 99 15.05 -19.59 14.24
CA LEU A 99 15.38 -18.29 13.65
C LEU A 99 14.20 -17.68 12.89
N LEU A 100 13.45 -18.51 12.16
CA LEU A 100 12.27 -18.08 11.43
C LEU A 100 11.17 -17.62 12.40
N VAL A 101 10.80 -18.42 13.40
CA VAL A 101 9.77 -18.05 14.41
C VAL A 101 10.16 -16.79 15.17
N VAL A 102 11.39 -16.72 15.67
CA VAL A 102 11.87 -15.56 16.42
C VAL A 102 11.94 -14.31 15.54
N SER A 103 12.28 -14.43 14.25
CA SER A 103 12.26 -13.29 13.33
C SER A 103 10.86 -12.68 13.22
N VAL A 104 9.79 -13.49 13.22
CA VAL A 104 8.41 -12.98 13.18
C VAL A 104 8.05 -12.26 14.47
N LEU A 105 8.47 -12.79 15.63
CA LEU A 105 8.23 -12.16 16.92
C LEU A 105 8.97 -10.83 17.07
N VAL A 106 10.27 -10.82 16.74
CA VAL A 106 11.09 -9.60 16.70
C VAL A 106 10.43 -8.58 15.79
N ARG A 107 9.97 -9.02 14.61
CA ARG A 107 9.29 -8.15 13.66
C ARG A 107 8.02 -7.53 14.23
N LEU A 108 7.12 -8.34 14.82
CA LEU A 108 5.90 -7.85 15.45
C LEU A 108 6.20 -6.86 16.58
N LEU A 109 7.25 -7.08 17.36
CA LEU A 109 7.66 -6.15 18.43
C LEU A 109 8.23 -4.83 17.87
N PHE A 110 9.06 -4.92 16.83
CA PHE A 110 9.65 -3.75 16.17
C PHE A 110 8.57 -2.91 15.50
N ASP A 111 7.66 -3.53 14.74
CA ASP A 111 6.58 -2.84 14.03
C ASP A 111 5.54 -2.23 15.01
N SER A 112 5.24 -2.90 16.13
CA SER A 112 4.15 -2.48 17.04
C SER A 112 4.58 -1.48 18.12
N ILE A 113 5.84 -1.56 18.61
CA ILE A 113 6.26 -0.87 19.84
C ILE A 113 7.53 -0.05 19.60
N LEU A 114 8.59 -0.70 19.10
CA LEU A 114 9.94 -0.13 19.09
C LEU A 114 10.13 0.95 18.01
N LEU A 115 9.69 0.70 16.78
CA LEU A 115 9.85 1.65 15.67
C LEU A 115 8.98 2.91 15.81
N PRO A 116 7.70 2.84 16.24
CA PRO A 116 6.90 4.03 16.53
C PRO A 116 7.53 4.88 17.64
N ALA A 117 7.98 4.27 18.74
CA ALA A 117 8.58 4.99 19.86
C ALA A 117 9.90 5.69 19.48
N ILE A 118 10.76 5.03 18.71
CA ILE A 118 12.00 5.63 18.19
C ILE A 118 11.68 6.74 17.18
N GLY A 119 10.66 6.55 16.33
CA GLY A 119 10.23 7.55 15.36
C GLY A 119 9.70 8.82 16.02
N GLU A 120 8.88 8.69 17.07
CA GLU A 120 8.38 9.82 17.86
C GLU A 120 9.52 10.54 18.58
N TYR A 121 10.46 9.81 19.17
CA TYR A 121 11.64 10.38 19.83
C TYR A 121 12.56 11.15 18.85
N LEU A 122 12.83 10.60 17.67
CA LEU A 122 13.65 11.24 16.64
C LEU A 122 12.95 12.44 16.00
N ASN A 123 11.62 12.37 15.80
CA ASN A 123 10.83 13.49 15.31
C ASN A 123 10.90 14.68 16.29
N GLN A 124 10.88 14.42 17.60
CA GLN A 124 10.97 15.45 18.65
C GLN A 124 12.37 16.09 18.71
N LEU A 125 13.44 15.32 18.50
CA LEU A 125 14.82 15.83 18.65
C LEU A 125 15.40 16.47 17.38
N LEU A 126 15.07 15.94 16.20
CA LEU A 126 15.75 16.29 14.93
C LEU A 126 14.82 16.86 13.84
N SER A 127 13.51 16.96 14.08
CA SER A 127 12.52 17.45 13.09
C SER A 127 12.56 16.74 11.72
N ILE A 128 13.16 15.54 11.64
CA ILE A 128 13.20 14.70 10.43
C ILE A 128 11.99 13.78 10.49
N THR A 129 10.97 14.02 9.66
CA THR A 129 9.75 13.19 9.59
C THR A 129 10.08 11.79 9.10
N PHE A 130 10.32 10.87 10.02
CA PHE A 130 10.55 9.47 9.71
C PHE A 130 9.21 8.78 9.47
N ASP A 131 8.80 8.59 8.20
CA ASP A 131 7.54 7.92 7.85
C ASP A 131 7.69 6.38 8.00
N TYR A 132 7.38 5.89 9.21
CA TYR A 132 7.50 4.49 9.62
C TYR A 132 6.35 3.60 9.13
N ARG A 133 5.17 4.18 8.86
CA ARG A 133 3.93 3.45 8.55
C ARG A 133 3.92 2.89 7.12
N ASN A 134 4.41 3.65 6.13
CA ASN A 134 4.39 3.23 4.72
C ASN A 134 5.72 2.65 4.20
N ASN A 135 6.84 2.88 4.91
CA ASN A 135 8.16 2.52 4.36
C ASN A 135 8.74 1.19 4.83
N LEU A 136 8.23 0.63 5.93
CA LEU A 136 8.87 -0.50 6.61
C LEU A 136 8.08 -1.80 6.49
N GLN A 137 6.77 -1.79 6.26
CA GLN A 137 5.87 -2.89 6.64
C GLN A 137 6.01 -4.26 5.96
N SER A 138 6.76 -4.49 4.87
CA SER A 138 6.55 -5.76 4.13
C SER A 138 7.71 -6.30 3.29
N TYR A 139 8.96 -6.15 3.74
CA TYR A 139 10.12 -6.59 2.94
C TYR A 139 10.98 -7.71 3.57
N GLY A 140 10.73 -8.09 4.84
CA GLY A 140 11.77 -8.71 5.66
C GLY A 140 11.64 -10.20 6.05
N LEU A 141 10.43 -10.80 6.12
CA LEU A 141 10.22 -12.00 6.95
C LEU A 141 11.24 -13.14 6.72
N ILE A 142 11.44 -13.53 5.47
CA ILE A 142 12.37 -14.62 5.13
C ILE A 142 13.81 -14.11 5.10
N VAL A 143 14.02 -12.86 4.68
CA VAL A 143 15.36 -12.26 4.53
C VAL A 143 16.03 -12.08 5.90
N VAL A 144 15.28 -11.65 6.92
CA VAL A 144 15.76 -11.51 8.32
C VAL A 144 16.25 -12.85 8.85
N ALA A 145 15.43 -13.91 8.73
CA ALA A 145 15.81 -15.25 9.17
C ALA A 145 17.04 -15.81 8.40
N LEU A 146 17.15 -15.52 7.10
CA LEU A 146 18.30 -15.92 6.29
C LEU A 146 19.58 -15.19 6.70
N ILE A 147 19.53 -13.88 6.93
CA ILE A 147 20.67 -13.08 7.43
C ILE A 147 21.11 -13.62 8.80
N ALA A 148 20.16 -13.83 9.73
CA ALA A 148 20.46 -14.37 11.04
C ALA A 148 21.12 -15.77 10.95
N ASN A 149 20.67 -16.62 10.01
CA ASN A 149 21.29 -17.92 9.76
C ASN A 149 22.69 -17.82 9.11
N MET A 150 23.00 -16.74 8.38
CA MET A 150 24.36 -16.49 7.87
C MET A 150 25.34 -16.16 9.00
N PHE A 151 24.88 -15.52 10.08
CA PHE A 151 25.72 -15.21 11.23
C PHE A 151 26.07 -16.42 12.08
N TRP A 152 25.32 -17.53 11.97
CA TRP A 152 25.45 -18.65 12.90
C TRP A 152 26.81 -19.36 12.87
N LYS A 153 27.25 -19.84 11.71
CA LYS A 153 28.52 -20.57 11.58
C LYS A 153 29.76 -19.69 11.79
N PRO A 154 29.90 -18.53 11.13
CA PRO A 154 31.07 -17.66 11.29
C PRO A 154 31.04 -16.83 12.59
N GLY A 155 29.91 -16.75 13.28
CA GLY A 155 29.67 -15.82 14.38
C GLY A 155 29.26 -14.42 13.90
N LEU A 156 28.73 -13.59 14.81
CA LEU A 156 28.17 -12.27 14.46
C LEU A 156 29.17 -11.37 13.73
N ARG A 157 30.40 -11.23 14.24
CA ARG A 157 31.40 -10.30 13.68
C ARG A 157 31.86 -10.70 12.28
N LYS A 158 32.32 -11.95 12.11
CA LYS A 158 32.80 -12.46 10.81
C LYS A 158 31.65 -12.63 9.81
N GLY A 159 30.47 -13.05 10.29
CA GLY A 159 29.25 -13.15 9.48
C GLY A 159 28.78 -11.79 8.97
N PHE A 160 28.71 -10.79 9.84
CA PHE A 160 28.36 -9.41 9.47
C PHE A 160 29.34 -8.85 8.44
N PHE A 161 30.64 -9.05 8.63
CA PHE A 161 31.66 -8.65 7.66
C PHE A 161 31.45 -9.33 6.29
N SER A 162 31.27 -10.66 6.26
CA SER A 162 31.05 -11.41 5.02
C SER A 162 29.79 -10.99 4.27
N VAL A 163 28.68 -10.79 4.98
CA VAL A 163 27.41 -10.30 4.40
C VAL A 163 27.60 -8.89 3.85
N SER A 164 28.21 -7.99 4.63
CA SER A 164 28.43 -6.60 4.24
C SER A 164 29.29 -6.48 2.98
N VAL A 165 30.39 -7.24 2.90
CA VAL A 165 31.27 -7.25 1.72
C VAL A 165 30.53 -7.83 0.50
N SER A 166 29.79 -8.93 0.68
CA SER A 166 29.02 -9.54 -0.42
C SER A 166 27.95 -8.57 -0.94
N VAL A 167 27.19 -7.93 -0.05
CA VAL A 167 26.18 -6.91 -0.38
C VAL A 167 26.82 -5.70 -1.05
N LEU A 168 27.94 -5.20 -0.54
CA LEU A 168 28.65 -4.05 -1.10
C LEU A 168 29.12 -4.34 -2.53
N ILE A 169 29.71 -5.51 -2.79
CA ILE A 169 30.18 -5.84 -4.13
C ILE A 169 29.02 -6.08 -5.09
N THR A 170 27.96 -6.76 -4.65
CA THR A 170 26.72 -6.86 -5.44
C THR A 170 26.13 -5.47 -5.72
N TYR A 171 26.15 -4.56 -4.75
CA TYR A 171 25.70 -3.17 -4.92
C TYR A 171 26.51 -2.45 -5.99
N LEU A 172 27.85 -2.54 -5.93
CA LEU A 172 28.73 -1.90 -6.92
C LEU A 172 28.48 -2.44 -8.33
N ILE A 173 28.37 -3.77 -8.48
CA ILE A 173 28.10 -4.41 -9.78
C ILE A 173 26.72 -3.99 -10.33
N VAL A 174 25.69 -3.96 -9.49
CA VAL A 174 24.35 -3.57 -9.94
C VAL A 174 24.29 -2.08 -10.27
N ARG A 175 24.78 -1.21 -9.39
CA ARG A 175 24.69 0.25 -9.52
C ARG A 175 25.58 0.81 -10.63
N TYR A 176 26.81 0.34 -10.74
CA TYR A 176 27.79 0.88 -11.70
C TYR A 176 28.02 -0.03 -12.92
N GLY A 177 27.62 -1.30 -12.84
CA GLY A 177 27.65 -2.21 -13.99
C GLY A 177 26.30 -2.24 -14.71
N LEU A 178 25.32 -2.91 -14.11
CA LEU A 178 24.02 -3.16 -14.75
C LEU A 178 23.27 -1.86 -15.07
N MET A 179 23.08 -0.96 -14.10
CA MET A 179 22.31 0.27 -14.33
C MET A 179 22.99 1.27 -15.27
N ALA A 180 24.32 1.26 -15.36
CA ALA A 180 25.07 2.20 -16.20
C ALA A 180 25.16 1.72 -17.66
N PHE A 181 25.33 0.42 -17.88
CA PHE A 181 25.62 -0.13 -19.22
C PHE A 181 24.44 -0.87 -19.86
N THR A 182 23.36 -1.16 -19.12
CA THR A 182 22.22 -1.93 -19.65
C THR A 182 20.89 -1.22 -19.38
N ASN A 183 19.83 -1.70 -20.03
CA ASN A 183 18.47 -1.19 -19.85
C ASN A 183 17.78 -1.62 -18.53
N PHE A 184 18.56 -1.98 -17.50
CA PHE A 184 18.05 -2.36 -16.18
C PHE A 184 17.61 -1.13 -15.38
N SER A 185 16.33 -1.06 -14.98
CA SER A 185 15.75 0.08 -14.27
C SER A 185 15.12 -0.33 -12.95
N ILE A 186 15.53 0.35 -11.87
CA ILE A 186 15.03 0.12 -10.50
C ILE A 186 13.81 0.98 -10.17
N GLY A 187 13.53 2.03 -10.96
CA GLY A 187 12.39 2.93 -10.71
C GLY A 187 11.04 2.21 -10.67
N ASN A 188 10.89 1.16 -11.49
CA ASN A 188 9.66 0.37 -11.57
C ASN A 188 9.67 -0.88 -10.66
N LEU A 189 10.82 -1.24 -10.05
CA LEU A 189 10.90 -2.31 -9.04
C LEU A 189 10.04 -1.95 -7.81
N VAL A 190 9.92 -0.65 -7.50
CA VAL A 190 9.05 -0.14 -6.44
C VAL A 190 7.62 -0.66 -6.59
N TYR A 191 7.05 -0.64 -7.79
CA TYR A 191 5.67 -1.08 -8.04
C TYR A 191 5.49 -2.60 -7.87
N MET A 192 6.42 -3.42 -8.38
CA MET A 192 6.37 -4.89 -8.15
C MET A 192 6.57 -5.25 -6.68
N TYR A 193 7.44 -4.52 -5.98
CA TYR A 193 7.68 -4.74 -4.56
C TYR A 193 6.51 -4.28 -3.70
N ASP A 194 5.83 -3.18 -4.05
CA ASP A 194 4.62 -2.71 -3.38
C ASP A 194 3.46 -3.70 -3.60
N ASP A 195 3.30 -4.26 -4.80
CA ASP A 195 2.26 -5.26 -5.10
C ASP A 195 2.50 -6.62 -4.39
N LEU A 196 3.75 -7.07 -4.25
CA LEU A 196 4.08 -8.28 -3.48
C LEU A 196 3.96 -8.07 -1.96
N ALA A 197 4.39 -6.90 -1.49
CA ALA A 197 4.24 -6.44 -0.12
C ALA A 197 2.77 -6.35 0.31
N THR A 198 1.94 -5.73 -0.54
CA THR A 198 0.51 -5.49 -0.28
C THR A 198 -0.34 -6.74 -0.48
N SER A 199 0.03 -7.66 -1.41
CA SER A 199 -0.81 -8.83 -1.71
C SER A 199 -0.47 -10.12 -0.95
N MET A 200 0.78 -10.36 -0.53
CA MET A 200 1.16 -11.68 0.02
C MET A 200 1.79 -11.67 1.42
N LEU A 201 2.41 -10.57 1.89
CA LEU A 201 3.13 -10.56 3.18
C LEU A 201 2.55 -9.58 4.21
N ALA A 202 1.71 -8.63 3.81
CA ALA A 202 1.05 -7.71 4.74
C ALA A 202 -0.17 -8.31 5.48
N SER A 203 -0.64 -9.51 5.14
CA SER A 203 -1.75 -10.15 5.86
C SER A 203 -1.23 -11.09 6.96
N PRO A 204 -1.70 -10.98 8.22
CA PRO A 204 -1.36 -11.91 9.30
C PRO A 204 -1.57 -13.39 8.93
N LYS A 205 -2.49 -13.65 7.99
CA LYS A 205 -2.78 -14.97 7.43
C LYS A 205 -1.56 -15.60 6.75
N ALA A 206 -0.76 -14.83 6.02
CA ALA A 206 0.42 -15.34 5.35
C ALA A 206 1.51 -15.76 6.33
N TYR A 207 1.67 -15.04 7.44
CA TYR A 207 2.57 -15.42 8.54
C TYR A 207 2.15 -16.74 9.18
N ILE A 208 0.85 -16.89 9.45
CA ILE A 208 0.28 -18.12 10.02
C ILE A 208 0.54 -19.30 9.09
N ILE A 209 0.28 -19.16 7.77
CA ILE A 209 0.52 -20.22 6.79
C ILE A 209 1.99 -20.58 6.71
N LEU A 210 2.89 -19.60 6.62
CA LEU A 210 4.31 -19.86 6.45
C LEU A 210 4.91 -20.57 7.67
N LEU A 211 4.55 -20.12 8.89
CA LEU A 211 4.99 -20.71 10.15
C LEU A 211 4.40 -22.10 10.39
N SER A 212 3.08 -22.27 10.21
CA SER A 212 2.41 -23.56 10.41
C SER A 212 2.92 -24.60 9.41
N THR A 213 3.15 -24.19 8.15
CA THR A 213 3.72 -25.08 7.13
C THR A 213 5.17 -25.42 7.47
N ALA A 214 5.97 -24.47 7.95
CA ALA A 214 7.36 -24.75 8.31
C ALA A 214 7.44 -25.72 9.51
N ALA A 215 6.53 -25.57 10.48
CA ALA A 215 6.40 -26.46 11.63
C ALA A 215 5.97 -27.87 11.20
N LEU A 216 4.94 -27.97 10.35
CA LEU A 216 4.47 -29.24 9.82
C LEU A 216 5.53 -29.92 8.96
N ALA A 217 6.19 -29.18 8.08
CA ALA A 217 7.28 -29.68 7.25
C ALA A 217 8.45 -30.19 8.10
N SER A 218 8.80 -29.50 9.20
CA SER A 218 9.83 -30.00 10.12
C SER A 218 9.42 -31.34 10.75
N ARG A 219 8.17 -31.46 11.22
CA ARG A 219 7.64 -32.69 11.81
C ARG A 219 7.55 -33.83 10.80
N MET A 220 6.98 -33.60 9.62
CA MET A 220 6.83 -34.62 8.58
C MET A 220 8.19 -35.14 8.10
N ASN A 221 9.18 -34.25 8.01
CA ASN A 221 10.55 -34.66 7.73
C ASN A 221 11.14 -35.54 8.84
N ARG A 222 10.87 -35.26 10.13
CA ARG A 222 11.38 -36.07 11.25
C ARG A 222 10.70 -37.44 11.36
N TYR A 223 9.39 -37.51 11.14
CA TYR A 223 8.61 -38.75 11.28
C TYR A 223 8.65 -39.64 10.03
N TYR A 224 8.48 -39.05 8.84
CA TYR A 224 8.38 -39.80 7.58
C TYR A 224 9.67 -39.76 6.74
N GLY A 225 10.71 -39.04 7.19
CA GLY A 225 11.95 -38.88 6.43
C GLY A 225 11.81 -38.06 5.14
N TRP A 226 10.70 -37.33 4.96
CA TRP A 226 10.46 -36.55 3.75
C TRP A 226 11.43 -35.35 3.67
N GLU A 227 12.31 -35.33 2.66
CA GLU A 227 13.27 -34.25 2.47
C GLU A 227 12.77 -33.17 1.50
N PHE A 228 12.63 -31.93 1.99
CA PHE A 228 12.11 -30.81 1.20
C PHE A 228 13.13 -29.70 0.94
N SER A 229 14.42 -29.97 0.73
CA SER A 229 15.43 -28.88 0.53
C SER A 229 15.35 -27.71 1.54
N GLY A 230 14.97 -28.01 2.78
CA GLY A 230 14.69 -27.01 3.81
C GLY A 230 13.19 -26.74 4.02
N ILE A 231 12.84 -26.43 5.25
CA ILE A 231 11.44 -26.25 5.68
C ILE A 231 10.69 -25.11 4.96
N LEU A 232 11.42 -24.20 4.30
CA LEU A 232 10.86 -23.06 3.56
C LEU A 232 10.21 -23.43 2.23
N VAL A 233 10.69 -24.47 1.54
CA VAL A 233 10.19 -24.81 0.20
C VAL A 233 8.70 -25.19 0.26
N PRO A 234 8.25 -26.10 1.15
CA PRO A 234 6.82 -26.38 1.32
C PRO A 234 6.04 -25.14 1.78
N SER A 235 6.59 -24.31 2.66
CA SER A 235 5.93 -23.08 3.13
C SER A 235 5.71 -22.05 2.03
N LEU A 236 6.66 -21.91 1.11
CA LEU A 236 6.54 -21.04 -0.05
C LEU A 236 5.52 -21.58 -1.05
N ILE A 237 5.48 -22.90 -1.25
CA ILE A 237 4.47 -23.57 -2.08
C ILE A 237 3.08 -23.43 -1.45
N ALA A 238 2.97 -23.48 -0.12
CA ALA A 238 1.71 -23.31 0.61
C ALA A 238 1.02 -21.98 0.27
N LEU A 239 1.80 -20.90 0.16
CA LEU A 239 1.29 -19.59 -0.25
C LEU A 239 0.76 -19.56 -1.69
N GLN A 240 1.16 -20.52 -2.55
CA GLN A 240 0.73 -20.59 -3.95
C GLN A 240 -0.59 -21.29 -4.18
N TRP A 241 -1.17 -21.95 -3.17
CA TRP A 241 -2.47 -22.59 -3.33
C TRP A 241 -3.60 -21.59 -3.65
N TYR A 242 -3.42 -20.31 -3.33
CA TYR A 242 -4.33 -19.24 -3.73
C TYR A 242 -4.24 -18.88 -5.23
N ARG A 243 -3.18 -19.29 -5.92
CA ARG A 243 -2.98 -19.12 -7.37
C ARG A 243 -2.50 -20.44 -8.00
N PRO A 244 -3.39 -21.43 -8.20
CA PRO A 244 -3.02 -22.78 -8.61
C PRO A 244 -2.25 -22.82 -9.95
N TRP A 245 -2.54 -21.91 -10.88
CA TRP A 245 -1.81 -21.78 -12.13
C TRP A 245 -0.31 -21.46 -11.91
N LYS A 246 0.02 -20.60 -10.94
CA LYS A 246 1.42 -20.28 -10.60
C LYS A 246 2.16 -21.50 -10.06
N LEU A 247 1.47 -22.37 -9.33
CA LEU A 247 2.04 -23.63 -8.83
C LEU A 247 2.43 -24.55 -9.99
N LEU A 248 1.55 -24.70 -10.99
CA LEU A 248 1.85 -25.49 -12.19
C LEU A 248 3.05 -24.95 -12.96
N ILE A 249 3.10 -23.64 -13.19
CA ILE A 249 4.26 -22.98 -13.84
C ILE A 249 5.54 -23.24 -13.04
N THR A 250 5.48 -23.15 -11.70
CA THR A 250 6.66 -23.34 -10.83
C THR A 250 7.24 -24.74 -10.96
N PHE A 251 6.40 -25.79 -10.92
CA PHE A 251 6.87 -27.16 -11.10
C PHE A 251 7.29 -27.43 -12.55
N GLY A 252 6.58 -26.89 -13.54
CA GLY A 252 6.96 -26.98 -14.95
C GLY A 252 8.34 -26.37 -15.21
N GLU A 253 8.60 -25.17 -14.68
CA GLU A 253 9.89 -24.50 -14.76
C GLU A 253 11.00 -25.31 -14.07
N THR A 254 10.70 -25.87 -12.89
CA THR A 254 11.64 -26.72 -12.13
C THR A 254 12.06 -27.95 -12.95
N LEU A 255 11.08 -28.65 -13.53
CA LEU A 255 11.35 -29.84 -14.35
C LEU A 255 12.13 -29.48 -15.61
N LEU A 256 11.81 -28.34 -16.25
CA LEU A 256 12.53 -27.88 -17.43
C LEU A 256 14.00 -27.56 -17.10
N ILE A 257 14.26 -26.85 -15.99
CA ILE A 257 15.63 -26.58 -15.50
C ILE A 257 16.36 -27.90 -15.22
N LEU A 258 15.70 -28.86 -14.58
CA LEU A 258 16.28 -30.17 -14.26
C LEU A 258 16.69 -30.93 -15.55
N VAL A 259 15.81 -30.98 -16.55
CA VAL A 259 16.08 -31.65 -17.83
C VAL A 259 17.24 -30.96 -18.54
N LEU A 260 17.22 -29.63 -18.66
CA LEU A 260 18.30 -28.88 -19.30
C LEU A 260 19.64 -29.05 -18.58
N ALA A 261 19.65 -29.02 -17.24
CA ALA A 261 20.85 -29.24 -16.46
C ALA A 261 21.43 -30.64 -16.66
N ASN A 262 20.58 -31.67 -16.66
CA ASN A 262 21.00 -33.04 -16.95
C ASN A 262 21.59 -33.19 -18.37
N LEU A 263 21.00 -32.51 -19.36
CA LEU A 263 21.51 -32.52 -20.73
C LEU A 263 22.87 -31.79 -20.83
N ILE A 264 23.00 -30.62 -20.21
CA ILE A 264 24.24 -29.83 -20.21
C ILE A 264 25.37 -30.58 -19.50
N LEU A 265 25.10 -31.21 -18.36
CA LEU A 265 26.10 -31.99 -17.61
C LEU A 265 26.62 -33.21 -18.39
N ARG A 266 25.86 -33.71 -19.38
CA ARG A 266 26.31 -34.81 -20.27
C ARG A 266 27.26 -34.35 -21.38
N LEU A 267 27.39 -33.05 -21.62
CA LEU A 267 28.28 -32.52 -22.66
C LEU A 267 29.76 -32.83 -22.36
N PRO A 268 30.58 -33.06 -23.39
CA PRO A 268 31.99 -33.46 -23.23
C PRO A 268 32.83 -32.42 -22.47
N LEU A 269 32.41 -31.15 -22.47
CA LEU A 269 33.04 -30.07 -21.72
C LEU A 269 33.03 -30.32 -20.20
N PHE A 270 31.96 -30.93 -19.68
CA PHE A 270 31.76 -31.13 -18.24
C PHE A 270 32.26 -32.49 -17.73
N GLN A 271 32.59 -33.43 -18.64
CA GLN A 271 33.07 -34.76 -18.27
C GLN A 271 34.39 -34.75 -17.48
N LYS A 272 35.23 -33.73 -17.68
CA LYS A 272 36.53 -33.60 -16.99
C LYS A 272 36.52 -32.63 -15.80
N THR A 273 35.36 -32.04 -15.48
CA THR A 273 35.26 -31.00 -14.44
C THR A 273 34.40 -31.49 -13.28
N THR A 274 34.90 -31.41 -12.05
CA THR A 274 34.12 -31.70 -10.84
C THR A 274 33.09 -30.59 -10.59
N MET A 275 31.82 -30.91 -10.82
CA MET A 275 30.68 -30.02 -10.62
C MET A 275 30.00 -30.26 -9.28
N GLU A 276 30.65 -29.80 -8.20
CA GLU A 276 30.13 -29.91 -6.83
C GLU A 276 30.03 -28.54 -6.14
N GLY A 277 29.24 -28.49 -5.06
CA GLY A 277 29.08 -27.28 -4.22
C GLY A 277 28.62 -26.05 -5.00
N ALA A 278 29.35 -24.92 -4.83
CA ALA A 278 29.05 -23.64 -5.46
C ALA A 278 29.03 -23.69 -6.99
N ARG A 279 29.87 -24.51 -7.63
CA ARG A 279 29.94 -24.61 -9.10
C ARG A 279 28.65 -25.16 -9.69
N LYS A 280 28.12 -26.23 -9.07
CA LYS A 280 26.84 -26.81 -9.43
C LYS A 280 25.68 -25.83 -9.22
N MET A 281 25.67 -25.10 -8.10
CA MET A 281 24.65 -24.08 -7.86
C MET A 281 24.68 -23.01 -8.97
N LEU A 282 25.87 -22.48 -9.30
CA LEU A 282 26.02 -21.48 -10.37
C LEU A 282 25.50 -21.98 -11.71
N LEU A 283 25.76 -23.24 -12.07
CA LEU A 283 25.27 -23.82 -13.32
C LEU A 283 23.73 -23.77 -13.38
N PHE A 284 23.05 -24.29 -12.35
CA PHE A 284 21.59 -24.30 -12.31
C PHE A 284 20.99 -22.89 -12.31
N PHE A 285 21.61 -21.94 -11.59
CA PHE A 285 21.18 -20.53 -11.61
C PHE A 285 21.37 -19.88 -12.98
N ASN A 286 22.47 -20.16 -13.67
CA ASN A 286 22.72 -19.66 -15.03
C ASN A 286 21.72 -20.26 -16.03
N ILE A 287 21.40 -21.55 -15.93
CA ILE A 287 20.39 -22.19 -16.78
C ILE A 287 19.02 -21.54 -16.55
N SER A 288 18.60 -21.39 -15.30
CA SER A 288 17.31 -20.76 -14.97
C SER A 288 17.25 -19.31 -15.47
N PHE A 289 18.33 -18.54 -15.30
CA PHE A 289 18.40 -17.15 -15.75
C PHE A 289 18.36 -17.05 -17.28
N ALA A 290 19.17 -17.85 -17.98
CA ALA A 290 19.19 -17.87 -19.44
C ALA A 290 17.83 -18.29 -20.03
N MET A 291 17.19 -19.30 -19.43
CA MET A 291 15.85 -19.74 -19.81
C MET A 291 14.81 -18.63 -19.62
N LYS A 292 14.83 -17.91 -18.48
CA LYS A 292 13.93 -16.77 -18.22
C LYS A 292 14.18 -15.61 -19.18
N LEU A 293 15.45 -15.35 -19.52
CA LEU A 293 15.84 -14.34 -20.49
C LEU A 293 15.31 -14.68 -21.89
N ALA A 294 15.50 -15.92 -22.33
CA ALA A 294 14.99 -16.41 -23.61
C ALA A 294 13.45 -16.36 -23.66
N MET A 295 12.77 -16.88 -22.62
CA MET A 295 11.32 -16.78 -22.53
C MET A 295 10.83 -15.34 -22.53
N GLY A 296 11.53 -14.42 -21.86
CA GLY A 296 11.10 -13.03 -21.80
C GLY A 296 11.20 -12.30 -23.13
N HIS A 297 12.21 -12.62 -23.95
CA HIS A 297 12.31 -12.10 -25.31
C HIS A 297 11.30 -12.75 -26.26
N LEU A 298 11.09 -14.07 -26.16
CA LEU A 298 10.09 -14.79 -26.96
C LEU A 298 8.67 -14.31 -26.66
N TRP A 299 8.30 -14.16 -25.39
CA TRP A 299 6.95 -13.75 -24.99
C TRP A 299 6.63 -12.32 -25.40
N LEU A 300 7.61 -11.41 -25.32
CA LEU A 300 7.46 -10.05 -25.81
C LEU A 300 7.22 -10.00 -27.33
N ALA A 301 7.82 -10.93 -28.09
CA ALA A 301 7.65 -11.01 -29.53
C ALA A 301 6.26 -11.53 -29.95
N TYR A 302 5.70 -12.49 -29.21
CA TYR A 302 4.41 -13.13 -29.56
C TYR A 302 3.19 -12.53 -28.84
N PHE A 303 3.35 -11.99 -27.64
CA PHE A 303 2.26 -11.53 -26.77
C PHE A 303 2.59 -10.20 -26.05
N PRO A 304 2.58 -9.06 -26.75
CA PRO A 304 3.02 -7.77 -26.20
C PRO A 304 2.11 -7.21 -25.09
N ASN A 305 0.86 -7.66 -25.00
CA ASN A 305 -0.15 -7.12 -24.06
C ASN A 305 -0.15 -7.80 -22.68
N TYR A 306 0.65 -8.84 -22.46
CA TYR A 306 0.69 -9.58 -21.19
C TYR A 306 2.00 -9.33 -20.43
N GLN A 307 1.91 -9.20 -19.09
CA GLN A 307 3.10 -9.07 -18.25
C GLN A 307 3.88 -10.40 -18.22
N VAL A 308 5.13 -10.37 -18.69
CA VAL A 308 6.01 -11.54 -18.77
C VAL A 308 6.28 -12.14 -17.38
N SER A 309 6.29 -11.32 -16.32
CA SER A 309 6.46 -11.75 -14.93
C SER A 309 5.37 -12.71 -14.43
N ASP A 310 4.19 -12.72 -15.05
CA ASP A 310 3.11 -13.65 -14.69
C ASP A 310 3.39 -15.08 -15.13
N PHE A 311 4.30 -15.27 -16.07
CA PHE A 311 4.69 -16.59 -16.57
C PHE A 311 5.96 -17.15 -15.91
N TYR A 312 6.58 -16.42 -14.99
CA TYR A 312 7.66 -16.94 -14.16
C TYR A 312 7.13 -17.68 -12.94
N GLY A 313 7.80 -18.79 -12.59
CA GLY A 313 7.54 -19.56 -11.39
C GLY A 313 7.65 -18.73 -10.12
N PHE A 314 6.87 -19.12 -9.11
CA PHE A 314 6.84 -18.43 -7.83
C PHE A 314 8.14 -18.64 -7.05
N GLY A 315 8.59 -17.58 -6.38
CA GLY A 315 9.85 -17.57 -5.66
C GLY A 315 10.98 -17.62 -6.67
N TYR A 316 11.62 -16.48 -6.89
CA TYR A 316 12.65 -16.27 -7.91
C TYR A 316 13.78 -17.31 -7.92
N LEU A 317 13.93 -18.07 -6.83
CA LEU A 317 14.90 -19.15 -6.64
C LEU A 317 14.30 -20.51 -6.32
N LEU A 318 13.00 -20.58 -6.04
CA LEU A 318 12.35 -21.81 -5.61
C LEU A 318 12.50 -22.88 -6.69
N THR A 319 12.28 -22.51 -7.95
CA THR A 319 12.40 -23.41 -9.10
C THR A 319 13.81 -23.96 -9.26
N THR A 320 14.83 -23.11 -9.12
CA THR A 320 16.23 -23.50 -9.24
C THR A 320 16.69 -24.36 -8.06
N LEU A 321 16.37 -23.98 -6.82
CA LEU A 321 16.76 -24.72 -5.62
C LEU A 321 16.09 -26.11 -5.58
N LEU A 322 14.83 -26.16 -5.99
CA LEU A 322 14.08 -27.41 -6.11
C LEU A 322 14.71 -28.31 -7.19
N ALA A 323 15.09 -27.75 -8.35
CA ALA A 323 15.74 -28.49 -9.44
C ALA A 323 17.11 -29.05 -9.02
N ILE A 324 17.97 -28.26 -8.35
CA ILE A 324 19.26 -28.72 -7.82
C ILE A 324 19.07 -29.95 -6.94
N LYS A 325 18.03 -29.95 -6.10
CA LYS A 325 17.78 -31.02 -5.14
C LYS A 325 17.17 -32.26 -5.75
N MET A 326 16.28 -32.09 -6.72
CA MET A 326 15.77 -33.19 -7.53
C MET A 326 16.90 -33.89 -8.28
N HIS A 327 17.88 -33.12 -8.75
CA HIS A 327 19.09 -33.66 -9.36
C HIS A 327 19.96 -34.40 -8.33
N ASP A 328 20.26 -33.79 -7.18
CA ASP A 328 21.11 -34.38 -6.14
C ASP A 328 20.59 -35.71 -5.58
N LYS A 329 19.27 -35.92 -5.61
CA LYS A 329 18.61 -37.07 -4.98
C LYS A 329 18.04 -38.06 -5.99
N GLU A 330 18.01 -37.72 -7.26
CA GLU A 330 17.47 -38.54 -8.37
C GLU A 330 16.00 -38.98 -8.21
N ILE A 331 15.23 -38.33 -7.31
CA ILE A 331 13.82 -38.69 -7.02
C ILE A 331 12.84 -37.51 -7.19
N PRO A 332 12.71 -36.96 -8.42
CA PRO A 332 11.91 -35.75 -8.65
C PRO A 332 10.43 -35.92 -8.26
N VAL A 333 9.82 -37.05 -8.63
CA VAL A 333 8.38 -37.29 -8.40
C VAL A 333 8.04 -37.36 -6.91
N ILE A 334 8.87 -38.05 -6.12
CA ILE A 334 8.68 -38.19 -4.67
C ILE A 334 8.78 -36.81 -4.00
N MET A 335 9.73 -35.99 -4.44
CA MET A 335 9.94 -34.65 -3.89
C MET A 335 8.78 -33.70 -4.21
N ILE A 336 8.24 -33.74 -5.44
CA ILE A 336 7.04 -32.97 -5.82
C ILE A 336 5.87 -33.39 -4.94
N ARG A 337 5.58 -34.70 -4.87
CA ARG A 337 4.45 -35.24 -4.12
C ARG A 337 4.54 -34.84 -2.64
N ALA A 338 5.70 -35.05 -2.02
CA ALA A 338 5.89 -34.77 -0.61
C ALA A 338 5.74 -33.26 -0.30
N SER A 339 6.32 -32.39 -1.14
CA SER A 339 6.21 -30.93 -0.98
C SER A 339 4.77 -30.45 -1.16
N LEU A 340 4.06 -30.99 -2.15
CA LEU A 340 2.68 -30.66 -2.45
C LEU A 340 1.73 -31.10 -1.33
N GLN A 341 1.84 -32.35 -0.87
CA GLN A 341 1.03 -32.89 0.23
C GLN A 341 1.24 -32.11 1.53
N THR A 342 2.50 -31.87 1.90
CA THR A 342 2.86 -31.10 3.11
C THR A 342 2.28 -29.69 3.05
N SER A 343 2.41 -29.02 1.89
CA SER A 343 1.86 -27.68 1.70
C SER A 343 0.33 -27.65 1.77
N LEU A 344 -0.36 -28.64 1.19
CA LEU A 344 -1.83 -28.70 1.19
C LEU A 344 -2.39 -28.92 2.60
N ILE A 345 -1.83 -29.87 3.34
CA ILE A 345 -2.23 -30.15 4.72
C ILE A 345 -1.99 -28.90 5.59
N ALA A 346 -0.87 -28.21 5.36
CA ALA A 346 -0.57 -27.01 6.11
C ALA A 346 -1.50 -25.83 5.79
N VAL A 347 -1.91 -25.64 4.52
CA VAL A 347 -2.90 -24.61 4.16
C VAL A 347 -4.25 -24.90 4.79
N ALA A 348 -4.68 -26.16 4.80
CA ALA A 348 -5.90 -26.58 5.49
C ALA A 348 -5.81 -26.28 7.01
N GLY A 349 -4.73 -26.71 7.66
CA GLY A 349 -4.49 -26.45 9.08
C GLY A 349 -4.40 -24.97 9.42
N ALA A 350 -3.69 -24.18 8.61
CA ALA A 350 -3.56 -22.73 8.76
C ALA A 350 -4.91 -22.01 8.59
N SER A 351 -5.77 -22.50 7.69
CA SER A 351 -7.10 -21.95 7.48
C SER A 351 -8.02 -22.23 8.66
N ILE A 352 -7.94 -23.43 9.25
CA ILE A 352 -8.64 -23.79 10.48
C ILE A 352 -8.18 -22.90 11.65
N ILE A 353 -6.86 -22.71 11.81
CA ILE A 353 -6.32 -21.81 12.84
C ILE A 353 -6.79 -20.37 12.60
N GLY A 354 -6.68 -19.89 11.36
CA GLY A 354 -7.10 -18.54 10.99
C GLY A 354 -8.59 -18.29 11.26
N PHE A 355 -9.46 -19.24 10.91
CA PHE A 355 -10.90 -19.16 11.21
C PHE A 355 -11.18 -19.32 12.71
N GLY A 356 -10.47 -20.20 13.40
CA GLY A 356 -10.55 -20.36 14.86
C GLY A 356 -10.20 -19.07 15.62
N LEU A 357 -9.20 -18.32 15.14
CA LEU A 357 -8.86 -17.01 15.70
C LEU A 357 -9.99 -15.98 15.54
N THR A 358 -10.85 -16.11 14.52
CA THR A 358 -12.03 -15.24 14.36
C THR A 358 -13.18 -15.61 15.29
N LEU A 359 -13.21 -16.85 15.79
CA LEU A 359 -14.21 -17.35 16.75
C LEU A 359 -13.83 -17.05 18.20
N LEU A 360 -12.58 -16.70 18.48
CA LEU A 360 -12.16 -16.26 19.82
C LEU A 360 -12.90 -14.95 20.16
N PRO A 361 -13.71 -14.92 21.22
CA PRO A 361 -14.26 -13.67 21.71
C PRO A 361 -13.09 -12.79 22.11
N THR A 362 -12.97 -11.62 21.47
CA THR A 362 -11.91 -10.64 21.75
C THR A 362 -12.14 -10.01 23.13
N HIS A 363 -11.85 -10.75 24.20
CA HIS A 363 -11.83 -10.21 25.56
C HIS A 363 -10.73 -9.14 25.73
N LEU A 364 -9.72 -9.12 24.84
CA LEU A 364 -8.76 -8.01 24.75
C LEU A 364 -9.32 -6.75 24.08
N ALA A 365 -10.30 -6.87 23.17
CA ALA A 365 -11.04 -5.70 22.68
C ALA A 365 -12.01 -5.15 23.75
N SER A 366 -12.47 -6.00 24.69
CA SER A 366 -13.24 -5.53 25.85
C SER A 366 -12.39 -4.93 26.97
N LEU A 367 -11.07 -5.18 27.00
CA LEU A 367 -10.17 -4.50 27.96
C LEU A 367 -9.78 -3.09 27.50
N GLN A 368 -9.89 -2.80 26.20
CA GLN A 368 -9.76 -1.46 25.64
C GLN A 368 -11.10 -0.71 25.57
N ASN A 369 -12.21 -1.44 25.54
CA ASN A 369 -13.55 -0.93 25.82
C ASN A 369 -13.86 -1.10 27.31
N GLN A 370 -13.16 -0.36 28.18
CA GLN A 370 -13.79 -0.06 29.47
C GLN A 370 -15.14 0.60 29.17
N PRO A 371 -16.25 0.15 29.78
CA PRO A 371 -17.42 1.00 29.88
C PRO A 371 -16.97 2.15 30.78
N VAL A 372 -16.50 3.24 30.17
CA VAL A 372 -16.41 4.51 30.86
C VAL A 372 -17.86 4.77 31.28
N THR A 373 -18.10 4.62 32.58
CA THR A 373 -19.31 5.07 33.26
C THR A 373 -19.69 6.38 32.63
N ALA A 374 -20.97 6.55 32.29
CA ALA A 374 -21.52 7.76 31.68
C ALA A 374 -21.23 8.99 32.57
N ALA A 375 -19.99 9.45 32.54
CA ALA A 375 -19.54 10.73 33.00
C ALA A 375 -19.98 11.65 31.89
N GLU A 376 -21.01 12.41 32.20
CA GLU A 376 -21.45 13.64 31.56
C GLU A 376 -20.59 13.97 30.34
N ALA A 377 -21.17 13.73 29.17
CA ALA A 377 -20.64 14.16 27.89
C ALA A 377 -20.42 15.67 27.98
N THR A 378 -19.24 16.06 28.44
CA THR A 378 -18.77 17.43 28.40
C THR A 378 -18.49 17.64 26.92
N THR A 379 -19.46 18.27 26.25
CA THR A 379 -19.22 19.01 25.02
C THR A 379 -17.97 19.85 25.26
N ALA A 380 -16.83 19.37 24.76
CA ALA A 380 -15.62 20.16 24.74
C ALA A 380 -15.98 21.46 24.00
N VAL A 381 -15.99 22.55 24.75
CA VAL A 381 -16.29 23.89 24.27
C VAL A 381 -15.31 24.18 23.15
N ALA A 382 -15.80 24.11 21.92
CA ALA A 382 -15.10 24.62 20.76
C ALA A 382 -14.91 26.14 20.95
N PRO A 383 -13.85 26.75 20.39
CA PRO A 383 -13.75 28.21 20.33
C PRO A 383 -15.07 28.76 19.76
N ASN A 384 -15.52 29.93 20.24
CA ASN A 384 -16.75 30.63 19.83
C ASN A 384 -16.87 30.74 18.29
N VAL A 385 -17.36 29.69 17.63
CA VAL A 385 -17.66 29.65 16.20
C VAL A 385 -19.17 29.63 16.11
N SER A 386 -19.74 30.83 16.06
CA SER A 386 -21.18 31.05 16.03
C SER A 386 -21.82 30.72 14.67
N SER A 387 -21.02 30.58 13.60
CA SER A 387 -21.55 30.35 12.26
C SER A 387 -20.74 29.35 11.41
N LEU A 388 -21.42 28.64 10.49
CA LEU A 388 -20.78 27.78 9.49
C LEU A 388 -19.79 28.56 8.61
N LYS A 389 -20.05 29.85 8.37
CA LYS A 389 -19.17 30.73 7.58
C LYS A 389 -17.84 30.97 8.29
N ASP A 390 -17.88 31.29 9.58
CA ASP A 390 -16.67 31.46 10.39
C ASP A 390 -15.89 30.16 10.49
N LEU A 391 -16.59 29.03 10.55
CA LEU A 391 -16.01 27.70 10.55
C LEU A 391 -15.22 27.42 9.27
N VAL A 392 -15.84 27.60 8.11
CA VAL A 392 -15.19 27.36 6.80
C VAL A 392 -14.01 28.32 6.63
N ARG A 393 -14.13 29.58 7.07
CA ARG A 393 -13.01 30.54 7.04
C ARG A 393 -11.85 30.09 7.93
N ASN A 394 -12.12 29.63 9.14
CA ASN A 394 -11.10 29.15 10.06
C ASN A 394 -10.42 27.87 9.54
N GLU A 395 -11.19 26.94 9.00
CA GLU A 395 -10.64 25.72 8.40
C GLU A 395 -9.83 26.01 7.15
N LYS A 396 -10.22 27.00 6.33
CA LYS A 396 -9.38 27.45 5.21
C LYS A 396 -8.01 27.89 5.72
N VAL A 397 -7.95 28.73 6.75
CA VAL A 397 -6.67 29.17 7.32
C VAL A 397 -5.83 27.97 7.76
N ARG A 398 -6.43 26.99 8.43
CA ARG A 398 -5.72 25.78 8.90
C ARG A 398 -5.25 24.88 7.77
N VAL A 399 -6.07 24.64 6.75
CA VAL A 399 -5.72 23.85 5.56
C VAL A 399 -4.60 24.54 4.76
N TYR A 400 -4.57 25.87 4.69
CA TYR A 400 -3.49 26.63 4.06
C TYR A 400 -2.21 26.69 4.91
N GLN A 401 -2.30 26.83 6.23
CA GLN A 401 -1.15 26.79 7.15
C GLN A 401 -0.50 25.40 7.18
N GLY A 402 -1.30 24.35 7.02
CA GLY A 402 -0.86 22.95 6.90
C GLY A 402 -0.33 22.55 5.53
N ARG A 403 -0.20 23.48 4.55
CA ARG A 403 0.26 23.20 3.19
C ARG A 403 1.76 22.83 3.18
N ARG A 404 2.07 21.60 3.58
CA ARG A 404 3.40 20.98 3.51
C ARG A 404 3.45 20.04 2.31
N SER A 405 4.55 20.08 1.56
CA SER A 405 4.83 19.05 0.55
C SER A 405 4.94 17.71 1.26
N ASN A 406 4.29 16.66 0.73
CA ASN A 406 4.14 15.35 1.38
C ASN A 406 3.35 15.35 2.71
N GLY A 407 2.48 16.35 2.94
CA GLY A 407 1.68 16.45 4.16
C GLY A 407 0.48 15.50 4.26
N PHE A 408 0.07 14.84 3.16
CA PHE A 408 -1.03 13.87 3.19
C PHE A 408 -0.54 12.49 3.62
N ILE A 409 -1.12 11.93 4.67
CA ILE A 409 -0.82 10.57 5.14
C ILE A 409 -1.95 9.67 4.67
N ALA A 410 -1.68 8.68 3.81
CA ALA A 410 -2.73 7.80 3.31
C ALA A 410 -3.35 6.97 4.46
N PRO A 411 -4.69 6.88 4.56
CA PRO A 411 -5.36 6.12 5.60
C PRO A 411 -5.15 4.60 5.43
N GLY A 412 -4.95 3.89 6.54
CA GLY A 412 -4.91 2.44 6.56
C GLY A 412 -6.29 1.80 6.33
N LEU A 413 -6.33 0.50 6.01
CA LEU A 413 -7.59 -0.22 5.78
C LEU A 413 -8.53 -0.21 6.99
N GLY A 414 -7.99 -0.39 8.20
CA GLY A 414 -8.78 -0.32 9.43
C GLY A 414 -9.33 1.10 9.72
N GLU A 415 -8.57 2.14 9.37
CA GLU A 415 -8.99 3.53 9.50
C GLU A 415 -10.11 3.86 8.50
N LEU A 416 -10.00 3.39 7.25
CA LEU A 416 -11.05 3.51 6.24
C LEU A 416 -12.33 2.76 6.64
N GLU A 417 -12.20 1.57 7.24
CA GLU A 417 -13.35 0.81 7.72
C GLU A 417 -14.04 1.51 8.91
N ALA A 418 -13.26 2.03 9.86
CA ALA A 418 -13.78 2.83 10.98
C ALA A 418 -14.51 4.09 10.49
N LEU A 419 -13.92 4.84 9.55
CA LEU A 419 -14.56 5.99 8.91
C LEU A 419 -15.86 5.59 8.18
N SER A 420 -15.84 4.49 7.42
CA SER A 420 -17.03 4.01 6.72
C SER A 420 -18.15 3.64 7.69
N LYS A 421 -17.83 3.00 8.82
CA LYS A 421 -18.83 2.68 9.87
C LYS A 421 -19.35 3.94 10.53
N ALA A 422 -18.47 4.88 10.89
CA ALA A 422 -18.85 6.15 11.49
C ALA A 422 -19.79 6.97 10.59
N PHE A 423 -19.46 7.12 9.30
CA PHE A 423 -20.31 7.85 8.35
C PHE A 423 -21.68 7.20 8.14
N ARG A 424 -21.75 5.85 8.15
CA ARG A 424 -23.05 5.14 8.09
C ARG A 424 -23.90 5.40 9.34
N LEU A 425 -23.29 5.37 10.52
CA LEU A 425 -23.97 5.70 11.78
C LEU A 425 -24.45 7.14 11.81
N LEU A 426 -23.66 8.09 11.31
CA LEU A 426 -24.07 9.50 11.20
C LEU A 426 -25.21 9.69 10.18
N SER A 427 -25.17 8.97 9.06
CA SER A 427 -26.27 8.95 8.09
C SER A 427 -27.57 8.41 8.72
N GLN A 428 -27.48 7.37 9.55
CA GLN A 428 -28.61 6.84 10.33
C GLN A 428 -29.08 7.82 11.43
N TYR A 429 -28.16 8.48 12.12
CA TYR A 429 -28.45 9.49 13.12
C TYR A 429 -29.23 10.66 12.51
N ARG A 430 -28.83 11.14 11.32
CA ARG A 430 -29.56 12.20 10.62
C ARG A 430 -31.02 11.83 10.36
N LYS A 431 -31.31 10.55 10.06
CA LYS A 431 -32.67 10.08 9.77
C LYS A 431 -33.49 9.80 11.04
N THR A 432 -32.86 9.23 12.06
CA THR A 432 -33.56 8.70 13.25
C THR A 432 -33.42 9.57 14.50
N LYS A 433 -32.52 10.55 14.49
CA LYS A 433 -32.11 11.40 15.62
C LYS A 433 -31.80 10.63 16.92
N THR A 434 -31.44 9.35 16.81
CA THR A 434 -31.24 8.47 17.97
C THR A 434 -29.84 8.68 18.58
N PRO A 435 -29.73 9.10 19.87
CA PRO A 435 -28.45 9.50 20.47
C PRO A 435 -27.40 8.38 20.50
N LYS A 436 -27.82 7.11 20.54
CA LYS A 436 -26.91 5.95 20.49
C LYS A 436 -26.04 5.92 19.23
N HIS A 437 -26.61 6.26 18.06
CA HIS A 437 -25.85 6.27 16.80
C HIS A 437 -24.78 7.38 16.80
N LEU A 438 -25.09 8.55 17.36
CA LEU A 438 -24.15 9.66 17.48
C LEU A 438 -22.98 9.30 18.43
N ALA A 439 -23.27 8.73 19.60
CA ALA A 439 -22.25 8.31 20.55
C ALA A 439 -21.31 7.24 19.98
N GLN A 440 -21.85 6.24 19.27
CA GLN A 440 -21.04 5.22 18.59
C GLN A 440 -20.20 5.80 17.45
N ALA A 441 -20.76 6.72 16.66
CA ALA A 441 -20.01 7.40 15.61
C ALA A 441 -18.86 8.23 16.18
N GLN A 442 -19.08 8.93 17.29
CA GLN A 442 -18.06 9.74 17.96
C GLN A 442 -16.90 8.88 18.46
N LEU A 443 -17.17 7.70 19.04
CA LEU A 443 -16.14 6.75 19.46
C LEU A 443 -15.26 6.31 18.28
N LEU A 444 -15.88 5.92 17.16
CA LEU A 444 -15.16 5.49 15.96
C LEU A 444 -14.36 6.64 15.34
N LEU A 445 -14.88 7.87 15.35
CA LEU A 445 -14.18 9.04 14.83
C LEU A 445 -12.97 9.42 15.69
N GLN A 446 -13.09 9.32 17.02
CA GLN A 446 -11.96 9.55 17.93
C GLN A 446 -10.80 8.59 17.68
N GLN A 447 -11.07 7.32 17.35
CA GLN A 447 -10.04 6.33 16.99
C GLN A 447 -9.23 6.72 15.75
N VAL A 448 -9.83 7.49 14.84
CA VAL A 448 -9.22 7.93 13.59
C VAL A 448 -8.86 9.42 13.62
N ASN A 449 -8.72 10.00 14.82
CA ASN A 449 -8.31 11.38 15.05
C ASN A 449 -9.30 12.45 14.55
N TYR A 450 -10.60 12.13 14.52
CA TYR A 450 -11.68 13.07 14.21
C TYR A 450 -12.47 13.50 15.46
N GLN A 451 -12.98 14.74 15.46
CA GLN A 451 -13.95 15.26 16.41
C GLN A 451 -15.22 15.71 15.69
N ILE A 452 -16.33 15.68 16.42
CA ILE A 452 -17.61 16.25 15.99
C ILE A 452 -17.86 17.51 16.81
N HIS A 453 -18.20 18.61 16.14
CA HIS A 453 -18.76 19.80 16.76
C HIS A 453 -20.12 20.11 16.17
N THR A 454 -21.07 20.47 17.03
CA THR A 454 -22.38 20.99 16.60
C THR A 454 -22.28 22.50 16.42
N VAL A 455 -22.74 23.00 15.29
CA VAL A 455 -22.75 24.43 14.94
C VAL A 455 -24.15 24.83 14.52
N GLU A 456 -24.61 26.00 14.97
CA GLU A 456 -25.98 26.51 14.74
C GLU A 456 -27.09 25.51 15.12
N ASP A 457 -26.81 24.60 16.07
CA ASP A 457 -27.70 23.51 16.55
C ASP A 457 -28.15 22.45 15.51
N HIS A 458 -27.84 22.62 14.22
CA HIS A 458 -28.26 21.71 13.15
C HIS A 458 -27.12 21.23 12.24
N PHE A 459 -25.92 21.81 12.31
CA PHE A 459 -24.76 21.31 11.58
C PHE A 459 -23.86 20.46 12.45
N LEU A 460 -23.69 19.18 12.08
CA LEU A 460 -22.62 18.35 12.64
C LEU A 460 -21.38 18.49 11.77
N CYS A 461 -20.34 19.10 12.32
CA CYS A 461 -19.11 19.35 11.62
C CYS A 461 -18.00 18.42 12.15
N LEU A 462 -17.34 17.71 11.23
CA LEU A 462 -16.32 16.71 11.50
C LEU A 462 -14.94 17.27 11.14
N PHE A 463 -14.04 17.29 12.12
CA PHE A 463 -12.68 17.83 11.95
C PHE A 463 -11.62 16.85 12.38
N GLU A 464 -10.51 16.90 11.67
CA GLU A 464 -9.30 16.25 12.09
C GLU A 464 -8.62 17.05 13.22
N GLN A 465 -8.24 16.37 14.30
CA GLN A 465 -7.45 16.95 15.39
C GLN A 465 -5.97 17.07 15.00
N GLU A 466 -5.22 17.93 15.67
CA GLU A 466 -3.76 17.96 15.50
C GLU A 466 -3.10 16.72 16.14
N PRO A 467 -2.11 16.09 15.49
CA PRO A 467 -1.52 16.44 14.20
C PRO A 467 -2.38 16.01 13.00
N ARG A 468 -2.63 16.94 12.07
CA ARG A 468 -3.43 16.67 10.85
C ARG A 468 -2.71 15.79 9.83
N ARG A 469 -3.46 14.88 9.21
CA ARG A 469 -3.06 13.93 8.15
C ARG A 469 -3.56 14.34 6.76
N GLY A 470 -4.34 15.41 6.68
CA GLY A 470 -4.82 15.99 5.41
C GLY A 470 -6.06 15.29 4.85
N TRP A 471 -6.89 14.70 5.72
CA TRP A 471 -8.04 13.89 5.33
C TRP A 471 -9.30 14.70 4.98
N GLY A 472 -9.34 15.95 5.42
CA GLY A 472 -10.40 16.90 5.09
C GLY A 472 -11.37 17.12 6.23
N PHE A 473 -12.39 17.91 5.95
CA PHE A 473 -13.48 18.14 6.89
C PHE A 473 -14.81 17.86 6.19
N PHE A 474 -15.79 17.48 7.01
CA PHE A 474 -17.10 17.08 6.54
C PHE A 474 -18.17 17.77 7.37
N VAL A 475 -19.27 18.17 6.73
CA VAL A 475 -20.39 18.80 7.43
C VAL A 475 -21.66 18.04 7.06
N LEU A 476 -22.50 17.77 8.05
CA LEU A 476 -23.80 17.16 7.89
C LEU A 476 -24.87 18.12 8.37
N ASN A 477 -25.90 18.31 7.55
CA ASN A 477 -27.07 19.10 7.91
C ASN A 477 -28.15 18.18 8.50
N LEU A 478 -28.51 18.37 9.77
CA LEU A 478 -29.56 17.59 10.45
C LEU A 478 -30.98 17.97 10.00
N GLU A 479 -31.13 19.15 9.38
CA GLU A 479 -32.40 19.71 8.88
C GLU A 479 -32.35 19.95 7.37
N ALA A 480 -31.66 19.04 6.67
CA ALA A 480 -31.50 19.10 5.22
C ALA A 480 -32.85 19.11 4.48
N ARG A 481 -33.00 20.03 3.52
CA ARG A 481 -34.17 20.12 2.63
C ARG A 481 -34.04 19.21 1.42
N THR A 482 -32.79 18.96 1.01
CA THR A 482 -32.47 18.14 -0.15
C THR A 482 -31.48 17.05 0.25
N PRO A 483 -31.51 15.87 -0.40
CA PRO A 483 -30.56 14.80 -0.10
C PRO A 483 -29.18 15.01 -0.74
N LEU A 484 -28.96 16.14 -1.41
CA LEU A 484 -27.78 16.48 -2.19
C LEU A 484 -26.49 16.45 -1.35
N LEU A 485 -25.44 15.87 -1.91
CA LEU A 485 -24.06 15.98 -1.42
C LEU A 485 -23.31 17.06 -2.22
N VAL A 486 -22.73 18.05 -1.54
CA VAL A 486 -21.83 19.04 -2.15
C VAL A 486 -20.37 18.63 -1.88
N GLU A 487 -19.55 18.54 -2.92
CA GLU A 487 -18.14 18.13 -2.80
C GLU A 487 -17.16 19.19 -3.31
N VAL A 488 -16.06 19.36 -2.59
CA VAL A 488 -14.93 20.21 -2.97
C VAL A 488 -13.64 19.37 -2.90
N PRO A 489 -13.23 18.72 -4.00
CA PRO A 489 -12.12 17.78 -4.01
C PRO A 489 -10.73 18.46 -3.98
N ALA A 490 -10.64 19.72 -4.42
CA ALA A 490 -9.35 20.38 -4.64
C ALA A 490 -9.27 21.81 -4.05
N PRO A 491 -9.60 22.03 -2.77
CA PRO A 491 -9.73 23.38 -2.18
C PRO A 491 -8.42 24.19 -2.13
N LEU A 492 -7.27 23.53 -2.21
CA LEU A 492 -5.94 24.16 -2.24
C LEU A 492 -5.42 24.44 -3.66
N ASN A 493 -5.94 23.74 -4.67
CA ASN A 493 -5.50 23.88 -6.06
C ASN A 493 -6.42 24.79 -6.86
N GLU A 494 -7.71 24.75 -6.54
CA GLU A 494 -8.76 25.45 -7.26
C GLU A 494 -9.21 26.67 -6.43
N TRP A 495 -9.29 27.83 -7.08
CA TRP A 495 -9.46 29.09 -6.36
C TRP A 495 -10.92 29.31 -5.93
N GLY A 496 -11.13 29.60 -4.65
CA GLY A 496 -12.44 30.02 -4.10
C GLY A 496 -13.51 28.94 -4.04
N VAL A 497 -13.19 27.69 -4.42
CA VAL A 497 -14.15 26.58 -4.46
C VAL A 497 -14.58 26.12 -3.06
N MET A 498 -13.74 26.29 -2.04
CA MET A 498 -14.08 25.88 -0.68
C MET A 498 -15.25 26.71 -0.12
N GLU A 499 -15.17 28.03 -0.26
CA GLU A 499 -16.22 28.94 0.19
C GLU A 499 -17.44 28.90 -0.74
N ALA A 500 -17.23 28.84 -2.06
CA ALA A 500 -18.32 28.68 -3.00
C ALA A 500 -19.10 27.36 -2.75
N GLY A 501 -18.41 26.27 -2.40
CA GLY A 501 -19.03 25.00 -2.01
C GLY A 501 -19.85 25.12 -0.74
N ALA A 502 -19.36 25.85 0.26
CA ALA A 502 -20.13 26.16 1.46
C ALA A 502 -21.38 27.01 1.17
N SER A 503 -21.26 28.02 0.30
CA SER A 503 -22.39 28.85 -0.13
C SER A 503 -23.46 28.03 -0.86
N ILE A 504 -23.06 27.12 -1.75
CA ILE A 504 -23.99 26.20 -2.43
C ILE A 504 -24.65 25.27 -1.41
N PHE A 505 -23.86 24.65 -0.52
CA PHE A 505 -24.38 23.75 0.51
C PHE A 505 -25.48 24.39 1.37
N SER A 506 -25.25 25.60 1.87
CA SER A 506 -26.25 26.34 2.64
C SER A 506 -27.44 26.78 1.78
N GLY A 507 -27.18 27.27 0.55
CA GLY A 507 -28.21 27.79 -0.34
C GLY A 507 -29.20 26.74 -0.87
N THR A 508 -28.72 25.53 -1.16
CA THR A 508 -29.58 24.42 -1.62
C THR A 508 -30.17 23.60 -0.47
N GLY A 509 -29.82 23.93 0.79
CA GLY A 509 -30.19 23.13 1.97
C GLY A 509 -29.74 21.68 1.85
N ALA A 510 -28.52 21.48 1.32
CA ALA A 510 -27.94 20.16 1.04
C ALA A 510 -27.75 19.33 2.32
N ALA A 511 -27.72 18.00 2.15
CA ALA A 511 -27.63 17.07 3.27
C ALA A 511 -26.24 16.90 3.84
N ALA A 512 -25.21 17.13 3.01
CA ALA A 512 -23.83 17.00 3.40
C ALA A 512 -22.91 17.88 2.53
N LEU A 513 -21.81 18.33 3.13
CA LEU A 513 -20.69 18.99 2.46
C LEU A 513 -19.40 18.21 2.77
N ALA A 514 -18.63 17.92 1.73
CA ALA A 514 -17.35 17.22 1.85
C ALA A 514 -16.24 18.06 1.23
N VAL A 515 -15.19 18.34 1.99
CA VAL A 515 -14.06 19.13 1.50
C VAL A 515 -12.75 18.40 1.79
N ALA A 516 -11.95 18.19 0.75
CA ALA A 516 -10.68 17.50 0.87
C ALA A 516 -9.67 18.29 1.74
N GLY A 517 -8.84 17.59 2.51
CA GLY A 517 -7.89 18.22 3.43
C GLY A 517 -6.51 18.51 2.85
N SER A 518 -6.25 18.05 1.63
CA SER A 518 -4.98 18.23 0.95
C SER A 518 -5.23 18.61 -0.51
N GLY A 519 -4.22 19.20 -1.14
CA GLY A 519 -4.24 19.45 -2.58
C GLY A 519 -3.95 18.19 -3.38
N LEU A 520 -4.47 18.10 -4.60
CA LEU A 520 -4.36 16.93 -5.49
C LEU A 520 -2.90 16.47 -5.67
N HIS A 521 -1.96 17.43 -5.78
CA HIS A 521 -0.53 17.18 -5.97
C HIS A 521 0.32 17.40 -4.70
N SER A 522 -0.27 17.27 -3.51
CA SER A 522 0.47 17.45 -2.25
C SER A 522 1.53 16.37 -2.06
N ASN A 523 1.25 15.14 -2.49
CA ASN A 523 2.20 14.04 -2.50
C ASN A 523 2.68 13.72 -3.91
N LYS A 524 4.00 13.53 -4.09
CA LYS A 524 4.61 13.20 -5.40
C LYS A 524 4.18 11.84 -5.95
N ASN A 525 3.69 10.95 -5.08
CA ASN A 525 3.23 9.60 -5.44
C ASN A 525 1.75 9.55 -5.88
N GLY A 526 1.06 10.68 -5.96
CA GLY A 526 -0.34 10.75 -6.39
C GLY A 526 -1.37 10.28 -5.35
N LEU A 527 -0.95 9.84 -4.15
CA LEU A 527 -1.88 9.33 -3.13
C LEU A 527 -2.85 10.39 -2.59
N SER A 528 -2.46 11.67 -2.65
CA SER A 528 -3.29 12.82 -2.25
C SER A 528 -4.36 13.19 -3.28
N ASP A 529 -4.27 12.66 -4.50
CA ASP A 529 -5.22 12.96 -5.56
C ASP A 529 -6.53 12.21 -5.32
N VAL A 530 -7.48 12.88 -4.68
CA VAL A 530 -8.79 12.30 -4.36
C VAL A 530 -9.65 11.99 -5.59
N LEU A 531 -9.31 12.56 -6.77
CA LEU A 531 -10.01 12.33 -8.02
C LEU A 531 -9.48 11.10 -8.76
N ALA A 532 -8.24 10.70 -8.50
CA ALA A 532 -7.63 9.50 -9.07
C ALA A 532 -7.60 8.31 -8.07
N ASN A 533 -7.50 8.59 -6.77
CA ASN A 533 -7.34 7.56 -5.74
C ASN A 533 -8.67 7.26 -5.01
N PRO A 534 -9.25 6.05 -5.16
CA PRO A 534 -10.50 5.65 -4.51
C PRO A 534 -10.35 5.29 -3.03
N ARG A 535 -9.12 5.35 -2.46
CA ARG A 535 -8.83 5.00 -1.06
C ARG A 535 -8.59 6.25 -0.21
N THR A 536 -9.52 7.19 -0.26
CA THR A 536 -9.46 8.45 0.49
C THR A 536 -10.70 8.62 1.37
N PRO A 537 -10.61 9.37 2.48
CA PRO A 537 -11.78 9.65 3.33
C PRO A 537 -12.90 10.34 2.56
N LEU A 538 -12.56 11.22 1.60
CA LEU A 538 -13.51 11.84 0.67
C LEU A 538 -14.27 10.78 -0.14
N SER A 539 -13.58 9.78 -0.71
CA SER A 539 -14.23 8.68 -1.44
C SER A 539 -15.16 7.85 -0.57
N ILE A 540 -14.78 7.58 0.69
CA ILE A 540 -15.65 6.86 1.62
C ILE A 540 -16.89 7.66 1.98
N PHE A 541 -16.74 8.98 2.20
CA PHE A 541 -17.85 9.88 2.45
C PHE A 541 -18.80 9.96 1.24
N HIS A 542 -18.24 10.09 0.04
CA HIS A 542 -18.97 10.05 -1.23
C HIS A 542 -19.83 8.78 -1.34
N LYS A 543 -19.26 7.59 -1.09
CA LYS A 543 -19.99 6.32 -1.16
C LYS A 543 -21.17 6.21 -0.19
N VAL A 544 -21.12 6.93 0.93
CA VAL A 544 -22.17 6.91 1.97
C VAL A 544 -23.25 7.96 1.69
N PHE A 545 -22.86 9.19 1.32
CA PHE A 545 -23.77 10.32 1.20
C PHE A 545 -24.15 10.68 -0.24
N GLY A 546 -23.32 10.32 -1.23
CA GLY A 546 -23.51 10.61 -2.65
C GLY A 546 -24.56 9.73 -3.35
N ARG A 547 -25.12 8.74 -2.64
CA ARG A 547 -26.14 7.80 -3.17
C ARG A 547 -27.46 8.45 -3.60
N ASN A 548 -27.68 9.71 -3.24
CA ASN A 548 -28.91 10.44 -3.56
C ASN A 548 -28.63 11.63 -4.50
N GLY A 549 -27.47 11.63 -5.15
CA GLY A 549 -27.02 12.68 -6.04
C GLY A 549 -25.92 13.56 -5.46
N THR A 550 -24.97 13.92 -6.32
CA THR A 550 -23.76 14.68 -5.95
C THR A 550 -23.58 15.89 -6.86
N LEU A 551 -23.27 17.05 -6.27
CA LEU A 551 -22.79 18.24 -6.94
C LEU A 551 -21.34 18.48 -6.51
N GLN A 552 -20.41 18.18 -7.41
CA GLN A 552 -18.99 18.42 -7.20
C GLN A 552 -18.60 19.77 -7.79
N LEU A 553 -18.07 20.64 -6.94
CA LEU A 553 -17.63 21.97 -7.33
C LEU A 553 -16.16 21.95 -7.72
N ARG A 554 -15.86 22.49 -8.91
CA ARG A 554 -14.53 22.58 -9.49
C ARG A 554 -14.20 24.02 -9.87
N GLY A 555 -12.92 24.37 -9.84
CA GLY A 555 -12.44 25.66 -10.32
C GLY A 555 -11.42 25.50 -11.44
N TYR A 556 -11.47 26.38 -12.44
CA TYR A 556 -10.51 26.29 -13.55
C TYR A 556 -9.06 26.54 -13.09
N THR A 557 -8.20 25.58 -13.39
CA THR A 557 -6.74 25.66 -13.30
C THR A 557 -6.12 25.79 -14.68
N LYS A 558 -4.83 26.16 -14.76
CA LYS A 558 -4.11 26.21 -16.05
C LYS A 558 -4.17 24.87 -16.78
N GLU A 559 -4.14 23.76 -16.04
CA GLU A 559 -4.17 22.42 -16.58
C GLU A 559 -5.57 22.05 -17.10
N SER A 560 -6.62 22.27 -16.30
CA SER A 560 -7.99 21.97 -16.73
C SER A 560 -8.41 22.82 -17.92
N THR A 561 -8.02 24.10 -17.95
CA THR A 561 -8.26 25.01 -19.09
C THR A 561 -7.59 24.47 -20.36
N ARG A 562 -6.34 24.02 -20.26
CA ARG A 562 -5.61 23.44 -21.40
C ARG A 562 -6.28 22.16 -21.91
N ILE A 563 -6.72 21.28 -21.02
CA ILE A 563 -7.40 20.02 -21.40
C ILE A 563 -8.73 20.33 -22.09
N LEU A 564 -9.57 21.17 -21.47
CA LEU A 564 -10.87 21.54 -22.02
C LEU A 564 -10.77 22.25 -23.37
N SER A 565 -9.80 23.15 -23.54
CA SER A 565 -9.56 23.84 -24.82
C SER A 565 -9.12 22.93 -25.97
N ARG A 566 -8.55 21.76 -25.67
CA ARG A 566 -8.16 20.76 -26.69
C ARG A 566 -9.30 19.84 -27.05
N SER A 567 -10.10 19.44 -26.06
CA SER A 567 -11.18 18.47 -26.24
C SER A 567 -12.43 19.08 -26.87
N TYR A 568 -12.64 20.40 -26.71
CA TYR A 568 -13.77 21.11 -27.30
C TYR A 568 -13.27 22.34 -28.05
N PRO A 569 -13.60 22.51 -29.35
CA PRO A 569 -13.35 23.75 -30.08
C PRO A 569 -14.35 24.81 -29.59
N LEU A 570 -14.15 25.26 -28.36
CA LEU A 570 -14.73 26.51 -27.92
C LEU A 570 -14.15 27.58 -28.85
N ASN A 571 -15.01 28.44 -29.39
CA ASN A 571 -14.67 29.49 -30.35
C ASN A 571 -13.84 30.60 -29.66
N ILE A 572 -12.71 30.22 -29.09
CA ILE A 572 -11.80 31.04 -28.31
C ILE A 572 -10.74 31.48 -29.32
N LYS A 573 -10.83 32.75 -29.75
CA LYS A 573 -9.76 33.38 -30.51
C LYS A 573 -8.46 33.20 -29.74
N ASN A 574 -7.45 32.63 -30.41
CA ASN A 574 -6.11 32.33 -29.90
C ASN A 574 -5.47 33.56 -29.21
N ASN A 575 -5.75 33.75 -27.92
CA ASN A 575 -4.91 34.39 -26.90
C ASN A 575 -5.61 34.59 -25.55
N ASP A 576 -6.94 34.52 -25.47
CA ASP A 576 -7.66 34.69 -24.20
C ASP A 576 -7.92 33.35 -23.50
N SER A 577 -6.85 32.76 -22.97
CA SER A 577 -6.91 31.63 -22.02
C SER A 577 -7.60 31.96 -20.68
N GLN A 578 -8.16 33.17 -20.54
CA GLN A 578 -8.82 33.67 -19.33
C GLN A 578 -10.35 33.64 -19.38
N ASN A 579 -10.98 33.43 -20.54
CA ASN A 579 -12.44 33.57 -20.72
C ASN A 579 -13.15 32.26 -21.11
N LEU A 580 -12.87 31.16 -20.39
CA LEU A 580 -13.77 30.01 -20.42
C LEU A 580 -15.03 30.35 -19.62
N PRO A 581 -16.25 30.21 -20.17
CA PRO A 581 -17.47 30.38 -19.38
C PRO A 581 -17.55 29.27 -18.32
N SER A 582 -18.23 29.54 -17.20
CA SER A 582 -18.55 28.49 -16.23
C SER A 582 -19.36 27.39 -16.94
N SER A 583 -19.04 26.15 -16.63
CA SER A 583 -19.64 24.98 -17.28
C SER A 583 -20.14 23.97 -16.25
N MET A 584 -21.27 23.36 -16.55
CA MET A 584 -21.90 22.32 -15.76
C MET A 584 -21.93 21.06 -16.59
N TRP A 585 -21.32 20.00 -16.07
CA TRP A 585 -21.26 18.70 -16.71
C TRP A 585 -22.12 17.72 -15.95
N ILE A 586 -23.15 17.19 -16.60
CA ILE A 586 -24.12 16.26 -16.02
C ILE A 586 -23.85 14.89 -16.64
N ARG A 587 -23.64 13.87 -15.81
CA ARG A 587 -23.33 12.52 -16.32
C ARG A 587 -24.51 11.90 -17.06
N ASP A 588 -25.54 11.47 -16.34
CA ASP A 588 -26.71 10.79 -16.91
C ASP A 588 -28.02 11.46 -16.48
N GLU A 589 -28.14 11.79 -15.20
CA GLU A 589 -29.34 12.36 -14.61
C GLU A 589 -29.01 13.55 -13.69
N LEU A 590 -29.99 14.45 -13.52
CA LEU A 590 -29.86 15.58 -12.61
C LEU A 590 -30.04 15.10 -11.15
N PRO A 591 -29.09 15.38 -10.24
CA PRO A 591 -29.20 15.08 -8.82
C PRO A 591 -30.47 15.65 -8.19
N ILE A 592 -31.12 14.86 -7.34
CA ILE A 592 -32.30 15.31 -6.58
C ILE A 592 -31.89 16.42 -5.61
N GLY A 593 -32.39 17.63 -5.84
CA GLY A 593 -32.07 18.81 -5.04
C GLY A 593 -31.03 19.76 -5.66
N ALA A 594 -30.49 19.44 -6.84
CA ALA A 594 -29.72 20.38 -7.63
C ALA A 594 -30.66 21.37 -8.33
N ASP A 595 -30.98 22.49 -7.67
CA ASP A 595 -31.83 23.54 -8.25
C ASP A 595 -31.05 24.40 -9.26
N LEU A 596 -31.27 24.12 -10.54
CA LEU A 596 -30.67 24.86 -11.66
C LEU A 596 -31.11 26.33 -11.69
N SER A 597 -32.32 26.65 -11.21
CA SER A 597 -32.84 28.03 -11.18
C SER A 597 -32.08 28.84 -10.13
N TRP A 598 -31.91 28.25 -8.94
CA TRP A 598 -31.10 28.84 -7.87
C TRP A 598 -29.65 29.06 -8.35
N LEU A 599 -29.04 28.04 -8.98
CA LEU A 599 -27.67 28.16 -9.50
C LEU A 599 -27.55 29.26 -10.55
N ARG A 600 -28.48 29.38 -11.50
CA ARG A 600 -28.47 30.45 -12.51
C ARG A 600 -28.64 31.85 -11.91
N GLN A 601 -29.48 32.00 -10.89
CA GLN A 601 -29.68 33.28 -10.20
C GLN A 601 -28.44 33.73 -9.41
N HIS A 602 -27.66 32.79 -8.88
CA HIS A 602 -26.54 33.09 -7.99
C HIS A 602 -25.18 33.14 -8.72
N ILE A 603 -24.98 32.29 -9.72
CA ILE A 603 -23.72 32.15 -10.48
C ILE A 603 -23.77 32.95 -11.78
N GLY A 604 -24.95 33.06 -12.40
CA GLY A 604 -25.17 33.67 -13.72
C GLY A 604 -25.36 32.62 -14.81
N SER A 605 -25.03 32.99 -16.06
CA SER A 605 -25.09 32.08 -17.20
C SER A 605 -23.91 31.10 -17.20
N PHE A 606 -24.19 29.81 -17.30
CA PHE A 606 -23.21 28.74 -17.50
C PHE A 606 -23.66 27.78 -18.61
N THR A 607 -22.71 27.15 -19.29
CA THR A 607 -23.00 26.16 -20.33
C THR A 607 -23.30 24.80 -19.69
N ILE A 608 -24.29 24.08 -20.21
CA ILE A 608 -24.64 22.73 -19.73
C ILE A 608 -24.18 21.72 -20.77
N HIS A 609 -23.41 20.73 -20.31
CA HIS A 609 -22.92 19.61 -21.10
C HIS A 609 -23.45 18.31 -20.49
N TRP A 610 -23.94 17.42 -21.34
CA TRP A 610 -24.37 16.07 -20.93
C TRP A 610 -23.34 15.04 -21.37
N GLY A 611 -23.12 14.01 -20.55
CA GLY A 611 -22.16 12.94 -20.81
C GLY A 611 -20.78 13.21 -20.22
N ASP A 612 -19.76 12.59 -20.80
CA ASP A 612 -18.41 12.51 -20.24
C ASP A 612 -17.63 13.82 -20.20
N THR A 613 -16.86 13.98 -19.13
CA THR A 613 -15.93 15.10 -18.97
C THR A 613 -14.53 14.65 -19.40
N PRO A 614 -13.73 15.52 -20.04
CA PRO A 614 -12.38 15.17 -20.45
C PRO A 614 -11.39 15.10 -19.27
N MET A 615 -11.86 15.37 -18.04
CA MET A 615 -11.08 15.30 -16.82
C MET A 615 -11.39 13.97 -16.12
N SER A 616 -10.37 13.19 -15.78
CA SER A 616 -10.56 11.95 -15.05
C SER A 616 -11.09 12.21 -13.64
N ASN A 617 -12.17 11.53 -13.25
CA ASN A 617 -12.76 11.64 -11.92
C ASN A 617 -13.37 10.32 -11.47
N VAL A 618 -12.63 9.55 -10.68
CA VAL A 618 -13.07 8.26 -10.14
C VAL A 618 -14.32 8.39 -9.27
N LEU A 619 -14.56 9.55 -8.62
CA LEU A 619 -15.78 9.78 -7.85
C LEU A 619 -17.01 9.86 -8.76
N ARG A 620 -16.86 10.49 -9.93
CA ARG A 620 -17.90 10.51 -10.97
C ARG A 620 -18.12 9.12 -11.55
N ASP A 621 -17.06 8.37 -11.82
CA ASP A 621 -17.15 7.06 -12.48
C ASP A 621 -17.81 6.00 -11.58
N VAL A 622 -17.64 6.10 -10.27
CA VAL A 622 -18.17 5.14 -9.27
C VAL A 622 -19.58 5.51 -8.77
N SER A 623 -20.09 6.70 -9.09
CA SER A 623 -21.45 7.08 -8.68
C SER A 623 -22.49 6.20 -9.40
N ASP A 624 -23.56 5.79 -8.73
CA ASP A 624 -24.69 5.09 -9.40
C ASP A 624 -25.89 6.03 -9.63
N THR A 625 -25.77 7.29 -9.21
CA THR A 625 -26.84 8.31 -9.28
C THR A 625 -26.35 9.61 -9.90
N GLY A 626 -27.27 10.55 -10.11
CA GLY A 626 -27.02 11.86 -10.68
C GLY A 626 -25.75 12.52 -10.12
N PHE A 627 -24.86 12.90 -11.03
CA PHE A 627 -23.59 13.50 -10.71
C PHE A 627 -23.37 14.74 -11.58
N ILE A 628 -23.15 15.89 -10.94
CA ILE A 628 -22.81 17.15 -11.58
C ILE A 628 -21.37 17.53 -11.24
N GLU A 629 -20.56 17.83 -12.25
CA GLU A 629 -19.33 18.61 -12.10
C GLU A 629 -19.60 20.07 -12.50
N LEU A 630 -19.60 20.97 -11.53
CA LEU A 630 -19.79 22.40 -11.77
C LEU A 630 -18.43 23.08 -11.77
N ALA A 631 -17.89 23.39 -12.95
CA ALA A 631 -16.62 24.08 -13.13
C ALA A 631 -16.84 25.60 -13.23
N LEU A 632 -16.39 26.33 -12.22
CA LEU A 632 -16.58 27.77 -12.11
C LEU A 632 -15.35 28.59 -12.49
N THR A 633 -15.62 29.75 -13.08
CA THR A 633 -14.64 30.83 -13.23
C THR A 633 -14.32 31.49 -11.89
N ARG A 634 -13.20 32.22 -11.83
CA ARG A 634 -12.87 33.01 -10.64
C ARG A 634 -13.89 34.11 -10.36
N GLU A 635 -14.49 34.69 -11.39
CA GLU A 635 -15.52 35.71 -11.24
C GLU A 635 -16.79 35.11 -10.63
N ASP A 636 -17.20 33.94 -11.09
CA ASP A 636 -18.42 33.30 -10.60
C ASP A 636 -18.24 32.70 -9.19
N CYS A 637 -17.03 32.20 -8.87
CA CYS A 637 -16.66 31.92 -7.48
C CYS A 637 -16.76 33.16 -6.59
N ARG A 638 -16.37 34.36 -7.09
CA ARG A 638 -16.52 35.63 -6.35
C ARG A 638 -17.99 36.00 -6.13
N LYS A 639 -18.87 35.80 -7.12
CA LYS A 639 -20.30 36.07 -6.97
C LYS A 639 -20.90 35.26 -5.80
N LEU A 640 -20.47 34.02 -5.64
CA LEU A 640 -20.85 33.14 -4.52
C LEU A 640 -20.21 33.52 -3.16
N LEU A 641 -19.11 34.27 -3.18
CA LEU A 641 -18.41 34.77 -1.98
C LEU A 641 -19.04 36.06 -1.42
N PHE A 642 -19.51 36.97 -2.29
CA PHE A 642 -19.87 38.35 -1.94
C PHE A 642 -21.37 38.65 -1.86
N LYS A 643 -22.26 37.73 -2.26
CA LYS A 643 -23.71 37.90 -2.00
C LYS A 643 -24.00 37.63 -0.51
N PRO A 644 -24.91 38.40 0.13
CA PRO A 644 -25.32 38.12 1.51
C PRO A 644 -25.87 36.69 1.57
N LEU A 645 -25.14 35.82 2.26
CA LEU A 645 -25.68 34.57 2.78
C LEU A 645 -26.87 34.95 3.67
N PHE A 646 -27.93 34.14 3.66
CA PHE A 646 -29.19 34.29 4.40
C PHE A 646 -30.30 35.11 3.69
N PHE A 647 -31.09 34.40 2.87
CA PHE A 647 -32.53 34.68 2.80
C PHE A 647 -33.17 34.00 4.03
N SER A 648 -33.49 34.79 5.06
CA SER A 648 -34.50 34.38 6.04
C SER A 648 -35.86 34.38 5.34
N PRO A 649 -36.67 33.31 5.43
CA PRO A 649 -38.01 33.29 4.82
C PRO A 649 -39.00 34.32 5.41
N GLU A 650 -38.63 35.03 6.48
CA GLU A 650 -39.54 35.90 7.23
C GLU A 650 -39.77 37.29 6.62
N LEU A 651 -38.99 37.73 5.64
CA LEU A 651 -39.10 39.10 5.09
C LEU A 651 -40.04 39.26 3.89
N THR A 652 -40.64 38.19 3.36
CA THR A 652 -41.62 38.29 2.26
C THR A 652 -43.05 38.61 2.76
N LEU A 653 -43.29 38.60 4.08
CA LEU A 653 -44.61 38.96 4.65
C LEU A 653 -44.78 40.45 4.95
N MET A 654 -43.70 41.26 4.96
CA MET A 654 -43.80 42.71 5.24
C MET A 654 -43.69 43.62 4.00
N GLN A 655 -43.42 43.07 2.80
CA GLN A 655 -43.42 43.85 1.55
C GLN A 655 -44.70 43.65 0.71
N LYS A 656 -45.72 43.02 1.27
CA LYS A 656 -47.05 42.90 0.64
C LYS A 656 -48.14 43.78 1.29
N GLU A 657 -47.77 44.62 2.26
CA GLU A 657 -48.68 45.57 2.92
C GLU A 657 -48.15 47.02 2.97
N GLN A 658 -47.43 47.47 1.94
CA GLN A 658 -47.24 48.91 1.67
C GLN A 658 -47.49 49.25 0.22
#